data_AF-A0A2V6CCD6-F1
#
_entry.id   AF-A0A2V6CCD6-F1
#
_cell.length_a   1.000
_cell.length_b   1.000
_cell.length_c   1.000
_cell.angle_alpha   90.00
_cell.angle_beta   90.00
_cell.angle_gamma   90.00
#
_symmetry.space_group_name_H-M   'P 1'
#
loop_
_entity.id
_entity.type
_entity.pdbx_description
1 polymer ?
#
loop_
_entity_poly.entity_id
_entity_poly.type
_entity_poly.pdbx_seq_one_letter_code
_entity_poly.pdbx_strand_id
1 'polypeptide(L)'
;MQAIVDLRLPCNINNRMPALSKKDKLRLLTIILESRHADLREQNLIRQGKGHFHVSGMGHEALAAVSIQMEPDDYIVAYYRDRGLVLGRGMTTRQLGLEYFAKRNTGSAGRQMPSHYSNADLHIWSVPTPTGSQLLPACGIAWGIQLDSKKHLVVTTVGDAATRQGDFFEAICFAREKRLPMLFIVEDNAYGISMPTRKTNPLALDVLEPDNWRRIDGPNVQQIHDATAEAFEKIRAGGGPFFFWINMERLSSHTSSDDQKLYRSEEELHSLEKFDPLKYWKDQLIEEGIITAEEFAKLDNEIKERIRREYSEAEKAEDPSPNELLANVSRPPPKVDKQILPPGKYRIGDTVNKTLRAGLEEDPRRILFGEDIEDPKGGVFRLTQKLSTEFPKQVFNSPLAESTILGVACGLAAYGKRPVFEVQFIDFIYPGFNQLVTNISNLRWRSFGNWKCPAVIYAPYGAYLPGGSLWHSQANESAFAHYPGLNVVIPSTPADAAGLLWTAMHGEDPIIFLIPKHLLWAEHEYAEPVQAVPLGRARQCTSGSDVTLVAWGNTIEKSLEAMAKIGNELSIELIDLRSIVPWDKTAIEQSVRKTRRLVVVQEDTENCSVGQMIISHIIGTPELWNEIISPPILVSKANVMIGYNPIYEYAALPDVERIVTAIRRSVATGQEHAVVEADAAVTAEAEAAPGDKRRHPGAPKIDTSKRRVRRIMVPIMGEGIRNAKIVSLLKKSGDRIALDDELCEVETDKAVYPIQSSFAGVMGEWKTKVGDTVEIGQELGTLFTDEASLADQFQAVAEVSPAVEAAVPSREQPEGAPEDRRRYSGIEPALSATITRKLSHVIPANL
;
A
#
# COMPACT_ATOMS: atom_id res chain seq x y z
N MET A 1 -2.61 -6.26 50.94
CA MET A 1 -2.66 -7.74 50.95
C MET A 1 -1.96 -8.22 49.68
N GLN A 2 -0.64 -8.26 49.58
CA GLN A 2 0.34 -9.05 50.35
C GLN A 2 0.32 -10.53 49.98
N ALA A 3 0.85 -10.86 48.80
CA ALA A 3 1.57 -12.08 48.42
C ALA A 3 1.76 -12.08 46.89
N ILE A 4 2.97 -11.74 46.42
CA ILE A 4 3.68 -12.20 45.22
C ILE A 4 5.01 -11.42 45.28
N VAL A 5 5.91 -11.92 46.13
CA VAL A 5 7.33 -11.58 46.17
C VAL A 5 8.02 -12.94 46.11
N ASP A 6 9.06 -13.03 45.28
CA ASP A 6 9.91 -14.20 45.05
C ASP A 6 9.36 -15.37 44.22
N LEU A 7 9.47 -15.22 42.90
CA LEU A 7 9.84 -16.32 42.00
C LEU A 7 10.98 -15.85 41.09
N ARG A 8 12.18 -15.67 41.68
CA ARG A 8 13.44 -15.67 40.91
C ARG A 8 13.76 -17.13 40.57
N LEU A 9 13.39 -17.57 39.37
CA LEU A 9 13.94 -18.80 38.80
C LEU A 9 15.43 -18.56 38.49
N PRO A 10 16.36 -19.44 38.94
CA PRO A 10 17.77 -19.28 38.67
C PRO A 10 18.06 -19.60 37.20
N CYS A 11 18.38 -18.57 36.43
CA CYS A 11 18.93 -18.71 35.09
C CYS A 11 20.39 -19.20 35.23
N ASN A 12 20.61 -20.51 35.11
CA ASN A 12 21.96 -21.07 35.02
C ASN A 12 22.53 -20.79 33.62
N ILE A 13 23.13 -19.61 33.42
CA ILE A 13 23.91 -19.27 32.22
C ILE A 13 25.39 -19.34 32.58
N ASN A 14 26.02 -20.49 32.32
CA ASN A 14 27.48 -20.67 32.35
C ASN A 14 28.07 -20.61 30.94
N ASN A 15 27.80 -19.51 30.23
CA ASN A 15 28.66 -19.01 29.15
C ASN A 15 28.48 -17.48 29.13
N ARG A 16 29.41 -16.74 29.77
CA ARG A 16 29.36 -15.28 29.80
C ARG A 16 29.59 -14.75 28.39
N MET A 17 28.53 -14.31 27.72
CA MET A 17 28.64 -13.38 26.62
C MET A 17 29.43 -12.14 27.10
N PRO A 18 30.28 -11.54 26.26
CA PRO A 18 31.05 -10.37 26.67
C PRO A 18 30.09 -9.24 27.04
N ALA A 19 30.31 -8.64 28.21
CA ALA A 19 29.52 -7.50 28.66
C ALA A 19 29.62 -6.34 27.66
N LEU A 20 28.52 -5.58 27.50
CA LEU A 20 28.46 -4.38 26.66
C LEU A 20 29.67 -3.47 26.95
N SER A 21 30.43 -3.13 25.91
CA SER A 21 31.61 -2.27 26.08
C SER A 21 31.19 -0.88 26.54
N LYS A 22 32.07 -0.15 27.24
CA LYS A 22 31.81 1.25 27.65
C LYS A 22 31.39 2.11 26.45
N LYS A 23 32.00 1.87 25.28
CA LYS A 23 31.69 2.57 24.03
C LYS A 23 30.27 2.27 23.55
N ASP A 24 29.86 1.01 23.57
CA ASP A 24 28.54 0.60 23.10
C ASP A 24 27.42 1.04 24.05
N LYS A 25 27.70 1.05 25.37
CA LYS A 25 26.80 1.62 26.37
C LYS A 25 26.49 3.09 26.12
N LEU A 26 27.55 3.89 25.88
CA LEU A 26 27.42 5.30 25.55
C LEU A 26 26.74 5.51 24.18
N ARG A 27 27.07 4.67 23.18
CA ARG A 27 26.41 4.70 21.86
C ARG A 27 24.90 4.46 21.98
N LEU A 28 24.48 3.47 22.77
CA LEU A 28 23.06 3.20 23.03
C LEU A 28 22.38 4.37 23.73
N LEU A 29 23.03 4.95 24.75
CA LEU A 29 22.51 6.14 25.42
C LEU A 29 22.30 7.30 24.44
N THR A 30 23.26 7.54 23.53
CA THR A 30 23.14 8.55 22.49
C THR A 30 21.95 8.28 21.56
N ILE A 31 21.76 7.04 21.09
CA ILE A 31 20.64 6.67 20.21
C ILE A 31 19.29 6.84 20.92
N ILE A 32 19.19 6.44 22.19
CA ILE A 32 17.96 6.58 22.99
C ILE A 32 17.63 8.07 23.18
N LEU A 33 18.63 8.91 23.47
CA LEU A 33 18.46 10.37 23.54
C LEU A 33 18.07 10.97 22.20
N GLU A 34 18.67 10.51 21.10
CA GLU A 34 18.33 10.92 19.74
C GLU A 34 16.87 10.63 19.42
N SER A 35 16.42 9.42 19.72
CA SER A 35 15.03 9.00 19.56
C SER A 35 14.10 9.90 20.36
N ARG A 36 14.36 10.08 21.67
CA ARG A 36 13.53 10.87 22.59
C ARG A 36 13.40 12.33 22.14
N HIS A 37 14.52 12.97 21.82
CA HIS A 37 14.53 14.40 21.51
C HIS A 37 14.03 14.70 20.11
N ALA A 38 14.20 13.79 19.15
CA ALA A 38 13.59 13.91 17.83
C ALA A 38 12.05 13.80 17.93
N ASP A 39 11.56 12.85 18.74
CA ASP A 39 10.13 12.69 19.00
C ASP A 39 9.51 13.94 19.65
N LEU A 40 10.12 14.44 20.72
CA LEU A 40 9.70 15.69 21.38
C LEU A 40 9.76 16.89 20.43
N ARG A 41 10.77 16.94 19.54
CA ARG A 41 10.89 18.02 18.56
C ARG A 41 9.72 17.99 17.57
N GLU A 42 9.34 16.81 17.09
CA GLU A 42 8.18 16.64 16.21
C GLU A 42 6.87 17.03 16.89
N GLN A 43 6.69 16.66 18.17
CA GLN A 43 5.52 17.09 18.96
C GLN A 43 5.43 18.63 19.06
N ASN A 44 6.56 19.29 19.35
CA ASN A 44 6.62 20.75 19.40
C ASN A 44 6.34 21.38 18.03
N LEU A 45 6.90 20.81 16.95
CA LEU A 45 6.68 21.28 15.58
C LEU A 45 5.21 21.16 15.16
N ILE A 46 4.50 20.09 15.55
CA ILE A 46 3.05 19.98 15.34
C ILE A 46 2.31 21.11 16.04
N ARG A 47 2.63 21.37 17.32
CA ARG A 47 2.03 22.47 18.11
C ARG A 47 2.33 23.86 17.55
N GLN A 48 3.40 23.97 16.77
CA GLN A 48 3.80 25.17 16.01
C GLN A 48 3.15 25.29 14.63
N GLY A 49 2.36 24.29 14.21
CA GLY A 49 1.76 24.24 12.87
C GLY A 49 2.75 23.93 11.74
N LYS A 50 3.90 23.33 12.08
CA LYS A 50 4.98 23.01 11.14
C LYS A 50 5.03 21.54 10.71
N GLY A 51 3.99 20.76 10.99
CA GLY A 51 3.87 19.40 10.49
C GLY A 51 2.42 18.98 10.37
N HIS A 52 2.20 17.84 9.73
CA HIS A 52 0.84 17.35 9.42
C HIS A 52 0.37 16.25 10.38
N PHE A 53 1.30 15.39 10.81
CA PHE A 53 0.99 14.23 11.64
C PHE A 53 2.24 13.77 12.39
N HIS A 54 2.07 13.22 13.58
CA HIS A 54 3.17 12.63 14.35
C HIS A 54 2.70 11.39 15.10
N VAL A 55 3.53 10.35 15.07
CA VAL A 55 3.35 9.11 15.82
C VAL A 55 4.55 8.94 16.73
N SER A 56 4.31 9.00 18.04
CA SER A 56 5.36 8.94 19.05
C SER A 56 5.87 7.51 19.25
N GLY A 57 7.18 7.32 19.24
CA GLY A 57 7.89 6.11 19.66
C GLY A 57 8.37 6.16 21.11
N MET A 58 7.96 7.15 21.90
CA MET A 58 8.41 7.29 23.29
C MET A 58 7.97 6.09 24.15
N GLY A 59 8.95 5.47 24.81
CA GLY A 59 8.83 4.22 25.57
C GLY A 59 9.37 2.99 24.83
N HIS A 60 9.62 3.09 23.52
CA HIS A 60 10.10 2.00 22.67
C HIS A 60 11.59 2.14 22.32
N GLU A 61 12.29 3.15 22.86
CA GLU A 61 13.66 3.50 22.46
C GLU A 61 14.69 2.40 22.74
N ALA A 62 14.42 1.54 23.73
CA ALA A 62 15.30 0.43 24.12
C ALA A 62 15.53 -0.59 22.99
N LEU A 63 14.67 -0.63 21.97
CA LEU A 63 14.84 -1.50 20.80
C LEU A 63 16.10 -1.16 19.98
N ALA A 64 16.71 0.01 20.20
CA ALA A 64 18.05 0.30 19.70
C ALA A 64 19.08 -0.79 20.11
N ALA A 65 18.90 -1.43 21.26
CA ALA A 65 19.77 -2.52 21.73
C ALA A 65 19.74 -3.76 20.83
N VAL A 66 18.68 -3.91 20.02
CA VAL A 66 18.57 -4.97 19.01
C VAL A 66 19.40 -4.61 17.79
N SER A 67 19.14 -3.46 17.19
CA SER A 67 19.68 -3.12 15.86
C SER A 67 21.15 -2.71 15.84
N ILE A 68 21.73 -2.26 16.96
CA ILE A 68 23.17 -1.97 17.03
C ILE A 68 24.04 -3.23 16.83
N GLN A 69 23.46 -4.43 17.00
CA GLN A 69 24.14 -5.72 16.88
C GLN A 69 23.95 -6.36 15.49
N MET A 70 23.15 -5.75 14.62
CA MET A 70 22.86 -6.30 13.29
C MET A 70 24.03 -6.11 12.32
N GLU A 71 24.22 -7.09 11.45
CA GLU A 71 25.22 -7.05 10.36
C GLU A 71 24.68 -6.25 9.15
N PRO A 72 25.54 -5.67 8.29
CA PRO A 72 25.12 -4.83 7.16
C PRO A 72 24.06 -5.45 6.25
N ASP A 73 24.09 -6.76 6.05
CA ASP A 73 23.17 -7.48 5.14
C ASP A 73 21.94 -8.07 5.83
N ASP A 74 21.74 -7.80 7.13
CA ASP A 74 20.48 -8.11 7.82
C ASP A 74 19.37 -7.13 7.43
N TYR A 75 18.12 -7.57 7.53
CA TYR A 75 16.94 -6.76 7.18
C TYR A 75 16.13 -6.36 8.40
N ILE A 76 15.54 -5.17 8.36
CA ILE A 76 14.52 -4.72 9.30
C ILE A 76 13.19 -4.56 8.57
N VAL A 77 12.16 -5.17 9.14
CA VAL A 77 10.75 -4.97 8.77
C VAL A 77 10.03 -4.40 9.99
N ALA A 78 10.03 -3.07 10.07
CA ALA A 78 9.67 -2.34 11.27
C ALA A 78 8.15 -2.23 11.52
N TYR A 79 7.82 -1.80 12.72
CA TYR A 79 6.55 -1.26 13.16
C TYR A 79 6.71 0.26 13.30
N TYR A 80 5.63 1.04 13.17
CA TYR A 80 5.75 2.50 13.15
C TYR A 80 6.23 3.14 14.47
N ARG A 81 6.44 2.37 15.54
CA ARG A 81 7.02 2.87 16.81
C ARG A 81 8.53 2.72 16.90
N ASP A 82 9.15 2.08 15.91
CA ASP A 82 10.54 1.63 15.92
C ASP A 82 11.61 2.71 15.70
N ARG A 83 11.38 3.94 16.17
CA ARG A 83 12.36 5.03 16.03
C ARG A 83 13.73 4.63 16.59
N GLY A 84 13.76 4.04 17.79
CA GLY A 84 15.00 3.55 18.41
C GLY A 84 15.66 2.44 17.59
N LEU A 85 14.88 1.50 17.05
CA LEU A 85 15.37 0.40 16.23
C LEU A 85 16.02 0.92 14.93
N VAL A 86 15.39 1.83 14.20
CA VAL A 86 15.95 2.33 12.91
C VAL A 86 17.14 3.27 13.11
N LEU A 87 17.17 4.06 14.20
CA LEU A 87 18.34 4.85 14.56
C LEU A 87 19.53 3.95 14.93
N GLY A 88 19.30 2.88 15.70
CA GLY A 88 20.35 1.90 16.02
C GLY A 88 20.90 1.18 14.80
N ARG A 89 20.07 1.00 13.76
CA ARG A 89 20.47 0.47 12.46
C ARG A 89 21.36 1.43 11.66
N GLY A 90 21.20 2.73 11.85
CA GLY A 90 22.02 3.75 11.20
C GLY A 90 21.25 4.86 10.49
N MET A 91 19.91 4.89 10.58
CA MET A 91 19.17 6.10 10.16
C MET A 91 19.58 7.28 11.06
N THR A 92 19.60 8.47 10.49
CA THR A 92 19.99 9.70 11.21
C THR A 92 18.77 10.51 11.62
N THR A 93 18.89 11.31 12.67
CA THR A 93 17.84 12.26 13.08
C THR A 93 17.52 13.30 12.00
N ARG A 94 18.49 13.66 11.14
CA ARG A 94 18.21 14.44 9.92
C ARG A 94 17.28 13.72 8.95
N GLN A 95 17.53 12.43 8.67
CA GLN A 95 16.66 11.64 7.79
C GLN A 95 15.26 11.52 8.36
N LEU A 96 15.12 11.29 9.67
CA LEU A 96 13.83 11.30 10.34
C LEU A 96 13.13 12.67 10.22
N GLY A 97 13.88 13.77 10.33
CA GLY A 97 13.36 15.11 10.07
C GLY A 97 12.85 15.27 8.63
N LEU A 98 13.58 14.77 7.64
CA LEU A 98 13.12 14.79 6.24
C LEU A 98 11.83 13.98 6.04
N GLU A 99 11.73 12.81 6.68
CA GLU A 99 10.51 11.98 6.66
C GLU A 99 9.33 12.69 7.34
N TYR A 100 9.57 13.35 8.48
CA TYR A 100 8.56 14.11 9.21
C TYR A 100 7.94 15.22 8.34
N PHE A 101 8.76 15.96 7.60
CA PHE A 101 8.29 17.01 6.69
C PHE A 101 7.93 16.48 5.29
N ALA A 102 7.90 15.15 5.06
CA ALA A 102 7.60 14.53 3.78
C ALA A 102 8.46 15.06 2.60
N LYS A 103 9.76 15.28 2.84
CA LYS A 103 10.67 15.87 1.86
C LYS A 103 11.06 14.90 0.74
N ARG A 104 11.50 15.47 -0.38
CA ARG A 104 11.82 14.74 -1.63
C ARG A 104 12.96 13.73 -1.48
N ASN A 105 13.96 14.03 -0.66
CA ASN A 105 15.15 13.21 -0.47
C ASN A 105 15.00 12.23 0.71
N THR A 106 13.95 11.42 0.66
CA THR A 106 13.62 10.36 1.63
C THR A 106 13.44 9.02 0.90
N GLY A 107 13.40 7.90 1.62
CA GLY A 107 13.15 6.58 1.02
C GLY A 107 11.78 6.42 0.37
N SER A 108 10.85 7.35 0.58
CA SER A 108 9.51 7.39 -0.02
C SER A 108 9.28 8.61 -0.92
N ALA A 109 10.25 9.54 -1.00
CA ALA A 109 10.09 10.85 -1.62
C ALA A 109 8.84 11.62 -1.14
N GLY A 110 8.51 11.52 0.14
CA GLY A 110 7.35 12.20 0.74
C GLY A 110 6.00 11.51 0.52
N ARG A 111 5.97 10.28 -0.01
CA ARG A 111 4.72 9.53 -0.27
C ARG A 111 4.18 8.78 0.95
N GLN A 112 5.00 8.63 1.98
CA GLN A 112 4.67 7.91 3.20
C GLN A 112 4.45 8.88 4.35
N MET A 113 3.60 8.47 5.29
CA MET A 113 3.46 9.19 6.56
C MET A 113 4.77 9.12 7.36
N PRO A 114 5.02 10.08 8.28
CA PRO A 114 6.10 9.96 9.25
C PRO A 114 6.03 8.62 10.01
N SER A 115 7.19 8.12 10.43
CA SER A 115 7.34 6.82 11.10
C SER A 115 7.01 5.58 10.26
N HIS A 116 6.80 5.73 8.94
CA HIS A 116 6.76 4.60 7.99
C HIS A 116 8.14 4.44 7.36
N TYR A 117 9.07 3.95 8.16
CA TYR A 117 10.49 3.92 7.83
C TYR A 117 10.76 3.14 6.54
N SER A 118 11.67 3.67 5.72
CA SER A 118 12.11 3.02 4.48
C SER A 118 13.51 3.50 4.13
N ASN A 119 14.47 2.58 4.08
CA ASN A 119 15.84 2.87 3.66
C ASN A 119 16.47 1.61 3.06
N ALA A 120 16.55 1.54 1.73
CA ALA A 120 17.07 0.38 1.03
C ALA A 120 18.56 0.13 1.30
N ASP A 121 19.38 1.19 1.43
CA ASP A 121 20.82 1.08 1.71
C ASP A 121 21.11 0.47 3.10
N LEU A 122 20.17 0.64 4.04
CA LEU A 122 20.24 0.05 5.38
C LEU A 122 19.40 -1.24 5.52
N HIS A 123 18.81 -1.73 4.42
CA HIS A 123 17.88 -2.86 4.40
C HIS A 123 16.67 -2.71 5.35
N ILE A 124 16.17 -1.48 5.48
CA ILE A 124 14.92 -1.17 6.18
C ILE A 124 13.81 -1.14 5.14
N TRP A 125 12.99 -2.19 5.14
CA TRP A 125 11.92 -2.37 4.17
C TRP A 125 10.78 -1.37 4.37
N SER A 126 10.16 -0.90 3.27
CA SER A 126 9.09 0.09 3.33
C SER A 126 7.79 -0.51 3.86
N VAL A 127 7.41 -0.15 5.07
CA VAL A 127 6.25 -0.72 5.78
C VAL A 127 4.93 -0.01 5.47
N PRO A 128 3.79 -0.74 5.47
CA PRO A 128 2.45 -0.16 5.35
C PRO A 128 1.86 0.24 6.70
N THR A 129 0.77 1.03 6.69
CA THR A 129 0.02 1.37 7.91
C THR A 129 -0.78 0.19 8.50
N PRO A 130 -1.51 -0.64 7.73
CA PRO A 130 -2.19 -1.82 8.26
C PRO A 130 -1.24 -2.75 9.03
N THR A 131 -1.31 -2.67 10.36
CA THR A 131 -0.36 -3.35 11.26
C THR A 131 -0.52 -4.87 11.17
N GLY A 132 0.59 -5.60 11.15
CA GLY A 132 0.61 -7.06 11.04
C GLY A 132 0.78 -7.53 9.60
N SER A 133 0.40 -6.72 8.61
CA SER A 133 0.54 -7.08 7.19
C SER A 133 2.00 -7.14 6.71
N GLN A 134 2.95 -6.55 7.44
CA GLN A 134 4.38 -6.62 7.13
C GLN A 134 5.04 -7.96 7.50
N LEU A 135 4.38 -8.77 8.34
CA LEU A 135 4.98 -9.97 8.94
C LEU A 135 5.24 -11.08 7.91
N LEU A 136 4.32 -11.29 6.98
CA LEU A 136 4.48 -12.28 5.90
C LEU A 136 5.55 -11.87 4.87
N PRO A 137 5.63 -10.59 4.44
CA PRO A 137 6.81 -10.08 3.72
C PRO A 137 8.12 -10.29 4.48
N ALA A 138 8.18 -10.09 5.80
CA ALA A 138 9.38 -10.39 6.58
C ALA A 138 9.77 -11.87 6.49
N CYS A 139 8.79 -12.78 6.56
CA CYS A 139 9.03 -14.20 6.33
C CYS A 139 9.53 -14.48 4.90
N GLY A 140 9.00 -13.81 3.88
CA GLY A 140 9.48 -13.96 2.50
C GLY A 140 10.93 -13.51 2.32
N ILE A 141 11.34 -12.41 2.95
CA ILE A 141 12.75 -11.96 2.94
C ILE A 141 13.64 -13.00 3.62
N ALA A 142 13.24 -13.49 4.80
CA ALA A 142 14.00 -14.50 5.56
C ALA A 142 14.11 -15.82 4.79
N TRP A 143 13.06 -16.22 4.09
CA TRP A 143 13.09 -17.40 3.23
C TRP A 143 14.00 -17.21 2.02
N GLY A 144 14.03 -16.00 1.43
CA GLY A 144 14.97 -15.65 0.37
C GLY A 144 16.43 -15.80 0.81
N ILE A 145 16.76 -15.29 1.99
CA ILE A 145 18.09 -15.45 2.63
C ILE A 145 18.44 -16.93 2.80
N GLN A 146 17.49 -17.72 3.30
CA GLN A 146 17.66 -19.15 3.52
C GLN A 146 17.87 -19.91 2.20
N LEU A 147 17.10 -19.60 1.15
CA LEU A 147 17.24 -20.21 -0.18
C LEU A 147 18.61 -19.92 -0.81
N ASP A 148 19.17 -18.73 -0.55
CA ASP A 148 20.53 -18.37 -0.96
C ASP A 148 21.61 -18.91 -0.02
N SER A 149 21.24 -19.64 1.03
CA SER A 149 22.16 -20.18 2.04
C SER A 149 23.06 -19.12 2.67
N LYS A 150 22.53 -17.88 2.80
CA LYS A 150 23.24 -16.78 3.46
C LYS A 150 23.00 -16.84 4.97
N LYS A 151 23.93 -16.25 5.72
CA LYS A 151 23.89 -16.24 7.20
C LYS A 151 23.19 -15.03 7.80
N HIS A 152 22.64 -14.14 6.98
CA HIS A 152 21.93 -12.94 7.44
C HIS A 152 20.61 -13.31 8.10
N LEU A 153 19.97 -12.33 8.74
CA LEU A 153 18.68 -12.53 9.39
C LEU A 153 17.73 -11.35 9.14
N VAL A 154 16.46 -11.58 9.49
CA VAL A 154 15.43 -10.54 9.48
C VAL A 154 14.99 -10.25 10.92
N VAL A 155 14.96 -8.97 11.29
CA VAL A 155 14.26 -8.50 12.50
C VAL A 155 12.93 -7.92 12.07
N THR A 156 11.82 -8.48 12.58
CA THR A 156 10.48 -7.94 12.36
C THR A 156 9.81 -7.64 13.68
N THR A 157 9.04 -6.56 13.70
CA THR A 157 8.36 -6.10 14.91
C THR A 157 6.87 -5.85 14.66
N VAL A 158 6.08 -5.88 15.73
CA VAL A 158 4.63 -5.63 15.70
C VAL A 158 4.13 -5.20 17.07
N GLY A 159 3.16 -4.28 17.13
CA GLY A 159 2.49 -3.92 18.39
C GLY A 159 1.58 -5.03 18.90
N ASP A 160 1.43 -5.15 20.22
CA ASP A 160 0.61 -6.18 20.87
C ASP A 160 -0.85 -6.22 20.41
N ALA A 161 -1.49 -5.08 20.15
CA ALA A 161 -2.86 -5.04 19.64
C ALA A 161 -2.99 -5.73 18.26
N ALA A 162 -1.96 -5.61 17.43
CA ALA A 162 -1.92 -6.15 16.08
C ALA A 162 -1.65 -7.66 16.04
N THR A 163 -1.28 -8.28 17.16
CA THR A 163 -1.19 -9.75 17.28
C THR A 163 -2.53 -10.46 17.11
N ARG A 164 -3.64 -9.71 17.05
CA ARG A 164 -4.99 -10.21 16.74
C ARG A 164 -5.28 -10.39 15.25
N GLN A 165 -4.37 -9.98 14.36
CA GLN A 165 -4.54 -10.11 12.92
C GLN A 165 -4.28 -11.55 12.45
N GLY A 166 -4.96 -12.00 11.39
CA GLY A 166 -4.75 -13.34 10.81
C GLY A 166 -3.30 -13.55 10.36
N ASP A 167 -2.73 -12.55 9.68
CA ASP A 167 -1.35 -12.54 9.18
C ASP A 167 -0.31 -12.79 10.30
N PHE A 168 -0.60 -12.45 11.56
CA PHE A 168 0.29 -12.71 12.69
C PHE A 168 0.45 -14.22 12.95
N PHE A 169 -0.66 -14.95 12.98
CA PHE A 169 -0.64 -16.40 13.20
C PHE A 169 -0.05 -17.14 12.01
N GLU A 170 -0.42 -16.72 10.79
CA GLU A 170 0.14 -17.26 9.55
C GLU A 170 1.67 -17.10 9.49
N ALA A 171 2.19 -15.91 9.83
CA ALA A 171 3.62 -15.63 9.84
C ALA A 171 4.37 -16.51 10.85
N ILE A 172 3.82 -16.71 12.06
CA ILE A 172 4.44 -17.59 13.07
C ILE A 172 4.50 -19.04 12.57
N CYS A 173 3.39 -19.53 12.02
CA CYS A 173 3.32 -20.89 11.47
C CYS A 173 4.36 -21.08 10.37
N PHE A 174 4.38 -20.19 9.37
CA PHE A 174 5.30 -20.30 8.25
C PHE A 174 6.77 -20.15 8.68
N ALA A 175 7.07 -19.20 9.58
CA ALA A 175 8.43 -19.02 10.11
C ALA A 175 8.95 -20.28 10.82
N ARG A 176 8.10 -20.94 11.62
CA ARG A 176 8.46 -22.19 12.30
C ARG A 176 8.58 -23.35 11.33
N GLU A 177 7.61 -23.51 10.44
CA GLU A 177 7.56 -24.56 9.42
C GLU A 177 8.86 -24.57 8.59
N LYS A 178 9.26 -23.40 8.08
CA LYS A 178 10.47 -23.26 7.26
C LYS A 178 11.75 -23.05 8.08
N ARG A 179 11.66 -22.97 9.42
CA ARG A 179 12.79 -22.65 10.32
C ARG A 179 13.56 -21.40 9.86
N LEU A 180 12.83 -20.31 9.60
CA LEU A 180 13.38 -19.10 8.99
C LEU A 180 14.40 -18.39 9.89
N PRO A 181 15.45 -17.75 9.32
CA PRO A 181 16.44 -17.00 10.07
C PRO A 181 15.92 -15.62 10.47
N MET A 182 15.06 -15.54 11.49
CA MET A 182 14.44 -14.29 11.90
C MET A 182 14.23 -14.14 13.41
N LEU A 183 14.29 -12.89 13.87
CA LEU A 183 13.86 -12.48 15.20
C LEU A 183 12.53 -11.74 15.08
N PHE A 184 11.51 -12.26 15.75
CA PHE A 184 10.16 -11.71 15.79
C PHE A 184 9.95 -11.03 17.14
N ILE A 185 9.56 -9.76 17.14
CA ILE A 185 9.38 -8.97 18.37
C ILE A 185 7.95 -8.46 18.46
N VAL A 186 7.27 -8.80 19.55
CA VAL A 186 6.03 -8.12 19.95
C VAL A 186 6.37 -7.01 20.92
N GLU A 187 6.00 -5.78 20.55
CA GLU A 187 6.11 -4.58 21.36
C GLU A 187 4.81 -4.39 22.15
N ASP A 188 4.79 -4.88 23.39
CA ASP A 188 3.61 -4.84 24.26
C ASP A 188 3.62 -3.59 25.13
N ASN A 189 3.01 -2.53 24.62
CA ASN A 189 2.86 -1.25 25.31
C ASN A 189 1.49 -1.09 26.00
N ALA A 190 0.77 -2.21 26.17
CA ALA A 190 -0.52 -2.31 26.84
C ALA A 190 -1.73 -1.66 26.14
N TYR A 191 -1.57 -1.03 24.97
CA TYR A 191 -2.64 -0.25 24.34
C TYR A 191 -2.69 -0.36 22.80
N GLY A 192 -3.85 -0.78 22.30
CA GLY A 192 -4.27 -0.58 20.91
C GLY A 192 -5.05 0.72 20.77
N ILE A 193 -4.38 1.79 20.35
CA ILE A 193 -4.94 3.16 20.31
C ILE A 193 -5.37 3.58 21.73
N SER A 194 -6.65 3.40 22.08
CA SER A 194 -7.25 3.69 23.38
C SER A 194 -7.71 2.44 24.13
N MET A 195 -7.61 1.26 23.51
CA MET A 195 -8.09 0.00 24.06
C MET A 195 -6.98 -0.73 24.83
N PRO A 196 -7.14 -0.98 26.14
CA PRO A 196 -6.17 -1.74 26.92
C PRO A 196 -6.08 -3.22 26.47
N THR A 197 -4.86 -3.73 26.30
CA THR A 197 -4.63 -5.03 25.66
C THR A 197 -4.07 -6.12 26.57
N ARG A 198 -3.61 -5.77 27.78
CA ARG A 198 -2.96 -6.71 28.72
C ARG A 198 -3.81 -7.94 29.10
N LYS A 199 -5.12 -7.91 28.81
CA LYS A 199 -6.08 -9.00 29.07
C LYS A 199 -6.69 -9.59 27.78
N THR A 200 -6.34 -9.07 26.61
CA THR A 200 -7.03 -9.38 25.36
C THR A 200 -6.08 -9.76 24.22
N ASN A 201 -4.77 -9.56 24.39
CA ASN A 201 -3.78 -10.09 23.46
C ASN A 201 -3.75 -11.65 23.52
N PRO A 202 -3.34 -12.34 22.44
CA PRO A 202 -3.35 -13.81 22.36
C PRO A 202 -2.51 -14.52 23.44
N LEU A 203 -1.43 -13.90 23.94
CA LEU A 203 -0.64 -14.47 25.03
C LEU A 203 -1.41 -14.42 26.35
N ALA A 204 -2.13 -13.33 26.63
CA ALA A 204 -2.97 -13.17 27.82
C ALA A 204 -4.26 -14.02 27.77
N LEU A 205 -4.67 -14.45 26.58
CA LEU A 205 -5.84 -15.31 26.34
C LEU A 205 -5.48 -16.80 26.26
N ASP A 206 -4.23 -17.17 26.55
CA ASP A 206 -3.71 -18.55 26.44
C ASP A 206 -3.88 -19.17 25.04
N VAL A 207 -3.95 -18.33 23.98
CA VAL A 207 -3.97 -18.77 22.58
C VAL A 207 -2.56 -19.08 22.08
N LEU A 208 -1.57 -18.36 22.60
CA LEU A 208 -0.15 -18.64 22.34
C LEU A 208 0.45 -19.41 23.51
N GLU A 209 1.23 -20.45 23.20
CA GLU A 209 2.00 -21.19 24.20
C GLU A 209 3.09 -20.27 24.82
N PRO A 210 3.07 -19.97 26.13
CA PRO A 210 3.97 -18.98 26.71
C PRO A 210 5.46 -19.32 26.60
N ASP A 211 5.83 -20.60 26.69
CA ASP A 211 7.24 -21.05 26.62
C ASP A 211 7.89 -20.82 25.26
N ASN A 212 7.08 -20.58 24.23
CA ASN A 212 7.54 -20.22 22.90
C ASN A 212 8.00 -18.76 22.78
N TRP A 213 7.71 -17.93 23.78
CA TRP A 213 7.95 -16.49 23.78
C TRP A 213 8.89 -16.09 24.92
N ARG A 214 10.03 -15.50 24.58
CA ARG A 214 10.91 -14.91 25.59
C ARG A 214 10.32 -13.57 26.03
N ARG A 215 9.80 -13.53 27.25
CA ARG A 215 9.33 -12.28 27.87
C ARG A 215 10.51 -11.47 28.39
N ILE A 216 10.56 -10.19 28.02
CA ILE A 216 11.65 -9.27 28.36
C ILE A 216 11.04 -7.98 28.90
N ASP A 217 11.69 -7.39 29.91
CA ASP A 217 11.30 -6.10 30.46
C ASP A 217 11.87 -4.97 29.60
N GLY A 218 10.99 -4.20 28.96
CA GLY A 218 11.31 -3.14 28.00
C GLY A 218 12.26 -2.04 28.50
N PRO A 219 12.13 -1.57 29.76
CA PRO A 219 13.06 -0.59 30.32
C PRO A 219 14.50 -1.12 30.47
N ASN A 220 14.69 -2.44 30.55
CA ASN A 220 16.00 -3.05 30.78
C ASN A 220 16.77 -3.25 29.46
N VAL A 221 17.44 -2.18 29.03
CA VAL A 221 18.24 -2.13 27.78
C VAL A 221 19.33 -3.23 27.74
N GLN A 222 20.01 -3.50 28.85
CA GLN A 222 21.03 -4.56 28.92
C GLN A 222 20.41 -5.95 28.69
N GLN A 223 19.25 -6.22 29.28
CA GLN A 223 18.56 -7.50 29.12
C GLN A 223 18.13 -7.72 27.66
N ILE A 224 17.59 -6.69 27.00
CA ILE A 224 17.23 -6.75 25.57
C ILE A 224 18.47 -7.03 24.72
N HIS A 225 19.58 -6.32 24.99
CA HIS A 225 20.84 -6.52 24.29
C HIS A 225 21.32 -7.98 24.40
N ASP A 226 21.42 -8.49 25.62
CA ASP A 226 21.96 -9.81 25.90
C ASP A 226 21.07 -10.92 25.32
N ALA A 227 19.74 -10.78 25.46
CA ALA A 227 18.79 -11.69 24.86
C ALA A 227 18.93 -11.73 23.33
N THR A 228 19.11 -10.56 22.71
CA THR A 228 19.28 -10.44 21.26
C THR A 228 20.59 -11.08 20.79
N ALA A 229 21.70 -10.86 21.50
CA ALA A 229 23.00 -11.47 21.16
C ALA A 229 22.89 -13.00 21.09
N GLU A 230 22.27 -13.60 22.10
CA GLU A 230 22.02 -15.04 22.17
C GLU A 230 21.12 -15.52 21.02
N ALA A 231 20.04 -14.78 20.72
CA ALA A 231 19.13 -15.12 19.64
C ALA A 231 19.82 -15.03 18.27
N PHE A 232 20.58 -13.97 18.00
CA PHE A 232 21.29 -13.80 16.74
C PHE A 232 22.33 -14.91 16.52
N GLU A 233 23.10 -15.27 17.55
CA GLU A 233 24.03 -16.39 17.46
C GLU A 233 23.32 -17.70 17.07
N LYS A 234 22.20 -18.01 17.74
CA LYS A 234 21.42 -19.23 17.47
C LYS A 234 20.72 -19.21 16.12
N ILE A 235 20.17 -18.06 15.70
CA ILE A 235 19.57 -17.87 14.38
C ILE A 235 20.61 -18.16 13.29
N ARG A 236 21.78 -17.55 13.40
CA ARG A 236 22.88 -17.71 12.43
C ARG A 236 23.47 -19.13 12.42
N ALA A 237 23.33 -19.86 13.53
CA ALA A 237 23.66 -21.27 13.64
C ALA A 237 22.59 -22.23 13.07
N GLY A 238 21.47 -21.71 12.53
CA GLY A 238 20.38 -22.51 11.96
C GLY A 238 19.32 -22.98 12.97
N GLY A 239 19.23 -22.31 14.12
CA GLY A 239 18.25 -22.58 15.18
C GLY A 239 16.80 -22.32 14.78
N GLY A 240 16.54 -21.61 13.68
CA GLY A 240 15.21 -21.18 13.26
C GLY A 240 14.80 -19.85 13.91
N PRO A 241 13.50 -19.50 13.89
CA PRO A 241 13.04 -18.21 14.36
C PRO A 241 13.03 -18.10 15.89
N PHE A 242 13.30 -16.91 16.41
CA PHE A 242 13.15 -16.57 17.83
C PHE A 242 12.02 -15.56 18.01
N PHE A 243 11.28 -15.70 19.12
CA PHE A 243 10.09 -14.89 19.40
C PHE A 243 10.25 -14.17 20.74
N PHE A 244 10.26 -12.85 20.72
CA PHE A 244 10.35 -11.99 21.90
C PHE A 244 9.00 -11.31 22.14
N TRP A 245 8.62 -11.24 23.41
CA TRP A 245 7.49 -10.46 23.88
C TRP A 245 8.02 -9.42 24.87
N ILE A 246 8.24 -8.20 24.37
CA ILE A 246 8.89 -7.16 25.16
C ILE A 246 7.80 -6.30 25.80
N ASN A 247 7.70 -6.38 27.12
CA ASN A 247 6.75 -5.61 27.91
C ASN A 247 7.29 -4.19 28.08
N MET A 248 6.63 -3.21 27.50
CA MET A 248 7.01 -1.80 27.51
C MET A 248 5.80 -0.93 27.85
N GLU A 249 5.98 0.40 27.81
CA GLU A 249 4.92 1.36 28.09
C GLU A 249 4.91 2.45 27.03
N ARG A 250 3.71 2.89 26.65
CA ARG A 250 3.57 4.05 25.76
C ARG A 250 3.57 5.31 26.59
N LEU A 251 4.61 6.14 26.45
CA LEU A 251 4.80 7.34 27.28
C LEU A 251 4.05 8.59 26.77
N SER A 252 3.50 8.53 25.55
CA SER A 252 2.78 9.62 24.91
C SER A 252 1.42 9.15 24.35
N SER A 253 0.60 10.08 23.88
CA SER A 253 -0.64 9.76 23.14
C SER A 253 -0.36 8.84 21.95
N HIS A 254 -1.39 8.17 21.43
CA HIS A 254 -1.22 7.27 20.30
C HIS A 254 -0.63 7.99 19.09
N THR A 255 -1.14 9.20 18.81
CA THR A 255 -0.73 10.08 17.71
C THR A 255 -0.90 11.54 18.16
N SER A 256 -0.46 12.49 17.34
CA SER A 256 -0.73 13.91 17.53
C SER A 256 -2.22 14.29 17.49
N SER A 257 -3.10 13.40 17.07
CA SER A 257 -4.56 13.64 17.02
C SER A 257 -5.32 12.89 18.13
N ASP A 258 -4.61 12.38 19.14
CA ASP A 258 -5.14 11.61 20.26
C ASP A 258 -4.76 12.27 21.61
N ASP A 259 -5.61 12.10 22.61
CA ASP A 259 -5.32 12.49 23.99
C ASP A 259 -5.52 11.31 24.94
N GLN A 260 -4.41 10.76 25.41
CA GLN A 260 -4.43 9.62 26.33
C GLN A 260 -5.10 9.90 27.67
N LYS A 261 -5.21 11.17 28.09
CA LYS A 261 -5.89 11.55 29.34
C LYS A 261 -7.39 11.25 29.30
N LEU A 262 -7.96 11.06 28.11
CA LEU A 262 -9.38 10.74 27.95
C LEU A 262 -9.72 9.29 28.34
N TYR A 263 -8.73 8.39 28.37
CA TYR A 263 -8.96 6.96 28.59
C TYR A 263 -7.94 6.29 29.53
N ARG A 264 -6.93 7.03 30.01
CA ARG A 264 -5.97 6.58 31.03
C ARG A 264 -6.11 7.45 32.27
N SER A 265 -6.02 6.84 33.46
CA SER A 265 -6.13 7.59 34.71
C SER A 265 -4.86 8.40 34.98
N GLU A 266 -4.97 9.47 35.76
CA GLU A 266 -3.83 10.29 36.15
C GLU A 266 -2.78 9.47 36.92
N GLU A 267 -3.22 8.54 37.78
CA GLU A 267 -2.32 7.63 38.50
C GLU A 267 -1.56 6.70 37.55
N GLU A 268 -2.23 6.21 36.51
CA GLU A 268 -1.60 5.39 35.48
C GLU A 268 -0.53 6.18 34.74
N LEU A 269 -0.87 7.39 34.27
CA LEU A 269 0.06 8.27 33.55
C LEU A 269 1.30 8.63 34.38
N HIS A 270 1.13 8.97 35.66
CA HIS A 270 2.24 9.23 36.58
C HIS A 270 3.12 7.99 36.82
N SER A 271 2.56 6.79 36.69
CA SER A 271 3.32 5.55 36.88
C SER A 271 4.25 5.21 35.71
N LEU A 272 4.00 5.75 34.51
CA LEU A 272 4.75 5.45 33.29
C LEU A 272 6.22 5.85 33.36
N GLU A 273 6.55 6.91 34.09
CA GLU A 273 7.94 7.34 34.28
C GLU A 273 8.84 6.27 34.91
N LYS A 274 8.25 5.30 35.62
CA LYS A 274 8.98 4.18 36.21
C LYS A 274 9.46 3.18 35.17
N PHE A 275 8.81 3.17 34.00
CA PHE A 275 9.07 2.28 32.88
C PHE A 275 9.72 3.03 31.71
N ASP A 276 10.25 4.25 31.94
CA ASP A 276 10.97 5.00 30.91
C ASP A 276 12.36 4.37 30.67
N PRO A 277 12.63 3.79 29.49
CA PRO A 277 13.91 3.16 29.19
C PRO A 277 15.10 4.14 29.22
N LEU A 278 14.87 5.42 28.88
CA LEU A 278 15.93 6.44 28.94
C LEU A 278 16.35 6.69 30.38
N LYS A 279 15.38 6.82 31.29
CA LYS A 279 15.64 7.05 32.72
C LYS A 279 16.39 5.86 33.31
N TYR A 280 15.88 4.65 33.08
CA TYR A 280 16.47 3.41 33.57
C TYR A 280 17.92 3.25 33.09
N TRP A 281 18.15 3.40 31.78
CA TRP A 281 19.49 3.24 31.21
C TRP A 281 20.48 4.30 31.70
N LYS A 282 20.05 5.56 31.75
CA LYS A 282 20.88 6.66 32.28
C LYS A 282 21.27 6.42 33.74
N ASP A 283 20.30 6.10 34.60
CA ASP A 283 20.56 5.88 36.03
C ASP A 283 21.51 4.69 36.24
N GLN A 284 21.34 3.61 35.48
CA GLN A 284 22.25 2.47 35.48
C GLN A 284 23.69 2.87 35.08
N LEU A 285 23.86 3.64 34.00
CA LEU A 285 25.19 4.06 33.54
C LEU A 285 25.90 4.99 34.53
N ILE A 286 25.14 5.79 35.28
CA ILE A 286 25.69 6.63 36.36
C ILE A 286 26.14 5.76 37.54
N GLU A 287 25.31 4.80 37.96
CA GLU A 287 25.63 3.86 39.05
C GLU A 287 26.88 3.02 38.73
N GLU A 288 27.03 2.59 37.47
CA GLU A 288 28.20 1.85 36.99
C GLU A 288 29.46 2.72 36.81
N GLY A 289 29.36 4.05 36.99
CA GLY A 289 30.48 4.98 36.78
C GLY A 289 30.90 5.13 35.31
N ILE A 290 30.01 4.81 34.37
CA ILE A 290 30.27 4.93 32.93
C ILE A 290 30.22 6.38 32.47
N ILE A 291 29.27 7.15 33.01
CA ILE A 291 29.05 8.58 32.77
C ILE A 291 28.66 9.26 34.09
N THR A 292 29.10 10.49 34.31
CA THR A 292 28.65 11.31 35.44
C THR A 292 27.34 12.05 35.11
N ALA A 293 26.64 12.53 36.13
CA ALA A 293 25.43 13.34 35.92
C ALA A 293 25.70 14.63 35.12
N GLU A 294 26.88 15.23 35.29
CA GLU A 294 27.31 16.43 34.56
C GLU A 294 27.61 16.12 33.09
N GLU A 295 28.35 15.04 32.82
CA GLU A 295 28.61 14.58 31.45
C GLU A 295 27.31 14.20 30.73
N PHE A 296 26.37 13.56 31.42
CA PHE A 296 25.04 13.26 30.86
C PHE A 296 24.29 14.54 30.50
N ALA A 297 24.22 15.51 31.41
CA ALA A 297 23.51 16.77 31.15
C ALA A 297 24.11 17.52 29.95
N LYS A 298 25.44 17.48 29.80
CA LYS A 298 26.14 18.02 28.63
C LYS A 298 25.75 17.28 27.35
N LEU A 299 25.82 15.95 27.34
CA LEU A 299 25.46 15.12 26.19
C LEU A 299 23.99 15.33 25.77
N ASP A 300 23.08 15.34 26.74
CA ASP A 300 21.66 15.58 26.54
C ASP A 300 21.41 16.94 25.85
N ASN A 301 22.07 18.00 26.34
CA ASN A 301 21.95 19.33 25.74
C ASN A 301 22.56 19.40 24.33
N GLU A 302 23.74 18.79 24.11
CA GLU A 302 24.38 18.72 22.79
C GLU A 302 23.47 18.03 21.75
N ILE A 303 22.82 16.93 22.13
CA ILE A 303 21.89 16.19 21.27
C ILE A 303 20.64 17.03 20.96
N LYS A 304 20.05 17.69 21.96
CA LYS A 304 18.91 18.61 21.77
C LYS A 304 19.22 19.71 20.76
N GLU A 305 20.36 20.39 20.93
CA GLU A 305 20.77 21.47 20.01
C GLU A 305 21.05 20.95 18.60
N ARG A 306 21.68 19.78 18.48
CA ARG A 306 21.91 19.14 17.17
C ARG A 306 20.59 18.80 16.47
N ILE A 307 19.65 18.18 17.16
CA ILE A 307 18.34 17.81 16.59
C ILE A 307 17.57 19.05 16.16
N ARG A 308 17.58 20.12 16.97
CA ARG A 308 16.96 21.40 16.57
C ARG A 308 17.53 21.92 15.25
N ARG A 309 18.86 21.89 15.11
CA ARG A 309 19.55 22.30 13.87
C ARG A 309 19.16 21.40 12.69
N GLU A 310 19.24 20.09 12.86
CA GLU A 310 18.95 19.12 11.81
C GLU A 310 17.51 19.20 11.31
N TYR A 311 16.53 19.36 12.22
CA TYR A 311 15.13 19.57 11.83
C TYR A 311 14.92 20.92 11.15
N SER A 312 15.62 21.98 11.58
CA SER A 312 15.56 23.28 10.88
C SER A 312 16.13 23.19 9.45
N GLU A 313 17.18 22.39 9.25
CA GLU A 313 17.75 22.13 7.94
C GLU A 313 16.84 21.23 7.08
N ALA A 314 16.19 20.23 7.69
CA ALA A 314 15.23 19.36 7.02
C ALA A 314 13.97 20.12 6.56
N GLU A 315 13.45 21.03 7.39
CA GLU A 315 12.31 21.92 7.06
C GLU A 315 12.57 22.70 5.77
N LYS A 316 13.83 23.13 5.55
CA LYS A 316 14.27 23.90 4.39
C LYS A 316 14.66 23.05 3.17
N ALA A 317 14.63 21.73 3.28
CA ALA A 317 14.95 20.85 2.17
C ALA A 317 13.88 20.91 1.07
N GLU A 318 14.25 20.43 -0.11
CA GLU A 318 13.37 20.40 -1.29
C GLU A 318 12.12 19.53 -1.05
N ASP A 319 10.96 20.08 -1.42
CA ASP A 319 9.68 19.38 -1.45
C ASP A 319 9.55 18.53 -2.73
N PRO A 320 8.77 17.44 -2.72
CA PRO A 320 8.52 16.66 -3.92
C PRO A 320 7.76 17.46 -4.98
N SER A 321 7.99 17.15 -6.26
CA SER A 321 7.32 17.83 -7.36
C SER A 321 5.98 17.15 -7.69
N PRO A 322 4.88 17.91 -7.92
CA PRO A 322 3.62 17.35 -8.42
C PRO A 322 3.78 16.57 -9.74
N ASN A 323 4.78 16.90 -10.56
CA ASN A 323 5.08 16.18 -11.81
C ASN A 323 5.57 14.75 -11.57
N GLU A 324 5.99 14.43 -10.35
CA GLU A 324 6.42 13.09 -9.95
C GLU A 324 5.26 12.21 -9.46
N LEU A 325 4.00 12.70 -9.47
CA LEU A 325 2.83 11.96 -8.98
C LEU A 325 2.72 10.55 -9.59
N LEU A 326 2.85 10.47 -10.92
CA LEU A 326 2.74 9.21 -11.67
C LEU A 326 4.06 8.42 -11.75
N ALA A 327 5.17 8.99 -11.24
CA ALA A 327 6.46 8.33 -11.29
C ALA A 327 6.44 7.05 -10.42
N ASN A 328 7.04 5.98 -10.92
CA ASN A 328 7.17 4.70 -10.21
C ASN A 328 5.83 4.01 -9.86
N VAL A 329 4.70 4.38 -10.48
CA VAL A 329 3.45 3.59 -10.38
C VAL A 329 3.67 2.19 -10.97
N SER A 330 4.21 2.13 -12.18
CA SER A 330 4.64 0.91 -12.86
C SER A 330 5.83 1.22 -13.77
N ARG A 331 6.44 0.20 -14.37
CA ARG A 331 7.47 0.33 -15.41
C ARG A 331 6.87 -0.15 -16.72
N PRO A 332 7.40 0.34 -17.85
CA PRO A 332 7.11 -0.25 -19.14
C PRO A 332 7.38 -1.77 -19.08
N PRO A 333 6.48 -2.61 -19.63
CA PRO A 333 6.70 -4.04 -19.73
C PRO A 333 8.02 -4.36 -20.44
N PRO A 334 8.68 -5.47 -20.07
CA PRO A 334 9.92 -5.87 -20.72
C PRO A 334 9.65 -6.16 -22.20
N LYS A 335 10.55 -5.68 -23.07
CA LYS A 335 10.54 -6.09 -24.48
C LYS A 335 11.26 -7.42 -24.59
N VAL A 336 10.49 -8.50 -24.67
CA VAL A 336 11.01 -9.86 -24.82
C VAL A 336 10.61 -10.35 -26.19
N ASP A 337 11.60 -10.67 -27.01
CA ASP A 337 11.42 -11.28 -28.33
C ASP A 337 12.12 -12.64 -28.30
N LYS A 338 11.34 -13.68 -28.00
CA LYS A 338 11.83 -15.04 -27.83
C LYS A 338 10.80 -16.03 -28.34
N GLN A 339 11.28 -17.00 -29.11
CA GLN A 339 10.52 -18.20 -29.43
C GLN A 339 10.45 -19.08 -28.18
N ILE A 340 9.24 -19.38 -27.72
CA ILE A 340 9.02 -20.12 -26.47
C ILE A 340 8.82 -21.60 -26.76
N LEU A 341 8.02 -21.91 -27.80
CA LEU A 341 7.68 -23.27 -28.18
C LEU A 341 7.77 -23.43 -29.70
N PRO A 342 8.21 -24.60 -30.20
CA PRO A 342 8.20 -24.89 -31.63
C PRO A 342 6.76 -25.03 -32.17
N PRO A 343 6.57 -25.05 -33.51
CA PRO A 343 5.30 -25.43 -34.13
C PRO A 343 4.77 -26.76 -33.57
N GLY A 344 3.45 -26.89 -33.50
CA GLY A 344 2.83 -28.11 -32.97
C GLY A 344 1.41 -27.90 -32.44
N LYS A 345 0.90 -28.96 -31.80
CA LYS A 345 -0.42 -28.99 -31.18
C LYS A 345 -0.28 -28.83 -29.67
N TYR A 346 -1.04 -27.89 -29.12
CA TYR A 346 -0.97 -27.56 -27.70
C TYR A 346 -2.34 -27.24 -27.13
N ARG A 347 -2.49 -27.50 -25.82
CA ARG A 347 -3.55 -26.96 -24.97
C ARG A 347 -2.95 -25.93 -24.02
N ILE A 348 -3.77 -25.06 -23.43
CA ILE A 348 -3.29 -24.02 -22.49
C ILE A 348 -2.51 -24.65 -21.33
N GLY A 349 -3.01 -25.75 -20.77
CA GLY A 349 -2.32 -26.48 -19.69
C GLY A 349 -0.91 -26.95 -20.08
N ASP A 350 -0.76 -27.47 -21.31
CA ASP A 350 0.56 -27.91 -21.82
C ASP A 350 1.52 -26.73 -21.95
N THR A 351 1.04 -25.60 -22.47
CA THR A 351 1.87 -24.41 -22.70
C THR A 351 2.27 -23.74 -21.40
N VAL A 352 1.38 -23.67 -20.40
CA VAL A 352 1.71 -23.13 -19.08
C VAL A 352 2.81 -23.96 -18.44
N ASN A 353 2.67 -25.29 -18.38
CA ASN A 353 3.69 -26.17 -17.80
C ASN A 353 5.06 -26.02 -18.49
N LYS A 354 5.08 -26.08 -19.83
CA LYS A 354 6.32 -25.95 -20.61
C LYS A 354 6.98 -24.58 -20.44
N THR A 355 6.19 -23.52 -20.30
CA THR A 355 6.69 -22.16 -20.11
C THR A 355 7.25 -21.98 -18.70
N LEU A 356 6.57 -22.48 -17.66
CA LEU A 356 7.09 -22.47 -16.28
C LEU A 356 8.41 -23.21 -16.17
N ARG A 357 8.51 -24.40 -16.79
CA ARG A 357 9.74 -25.18 -16.90
C ARG A 357 10.88 -24.40 -17.55
N ALA A 358 10.65 -23.83 -18.73
CA ALA A 358 11.66 -23.02 -19.41
C ALA A 358 12.09 -21.80 -18.57
N GLY A 359 11.16 -21.21 -17.83
CA GLY A 359 11.47 -20.13 -16.89
C GLY A 359 12.38 -20.59 -15.75
N LEU A 360 12.05 -21.71 -15.11
CA LEU A 360 12.83 -22.33 -14.03
C LEU A 360 14.25 -22.67 -14.45
N GLU A 361 14.43 -23.20 -15.68
CA GLU A 361 15.73 -23.50 -16.28
C GLU A 361 16.57 -22.23 -16.50
N GLU A 362 15.93 -21.12 -16.89
CA GLU A 362 16.61 -19.88 -17.26
C GLU A 362 17.06 -19.05 -16.06
N ASP A 363 16.30 -19.02 -14.97
CA ASP A 363 16.61 -18.18 -13.81
C ASP A 363 16.42 -18.93 -12.48
N PRO A 364 17.52 -19.26 -11.77
CA PRO A 364 17.45 -19.96 -10.47
C PRO A 364 16.85 -19.10 -9.34
N ARG A 365 16.62 -17.81 -9.57
CA ARG A 365 15.90 -16.94 -8.63
C ARG A 365 14.39 -17.13 -8.71
N ARG A 366 13.88 -17.83 -9.72
CA ARG A 366 12.44 -18.12 -9.83
C ARG A 366 12.03 -19.17 -8.82
N ILE A 367 11.03 -18.83 -8.03
CA ILE A 367 10.44 -19.71 -7.04
C ILE A 367 8.95 -19.88 -7.38
N LEU A 368 8.50 -21.12 -7.49
CA LEU A 368 7.09 -21.50 -7.58
C LEU A 368 6.64 -21.96 -6.20
N PHE A 369 5.51 -21.42 -5.76
CA PHE A 369 4.90 -21.72 -4.47
C PHE A 369 3.38 -21.62 -4.59
N GLY A 370 2.67 -22.60 -4.06
CA GLY A 370 1.22 -22.67 -4.16
C GLY A 370 0.68 -24.01 -3.67
N GLU A 371 -0.64 -24.13 -3.65
CA GLU A 371 -1.31 -25.27 -3.04
C GLU A 371 -1.29 -26.47 -3.99
N ASP A 372 -0.81 -27.62 -3.49
CA ASP A 372 -0.75 -28.88 -4.25
C ASP A 372 0.12 -28.86 -5.52
N ILE A 373 0.97 -27.85 -5.73
CA ILE A 373 1.77 -27.70 -6.95
C ILE A 373 2.93 -28.70 -7.07
N GLU A 374 3.34 -29.36 -5.98
CA GLU A 374 4.41 -30.37 -6.06
C GLU A 374 3.91 -31.70 -6.64
N ASP A 375 4.86 -32.48 -7.16
CA ASP A 375 4.66 -33.87 -7.55
C ASP A 375 4.23 -34.75 -6.37
N PRO A 376 3.44 -35.81 -6.62
CA PRO A 376 3.05 -36.34 -7.94
C PRO A 376 1.81 -35.66 -8.57
N LYS A 377 1.20 -34.67 -7.89
CA LYS A 377 -0.06 -34.05 -8.34
C LYS A 377 0.20 -32.97 -9.40
N GLY A 378 1.04 -31.97 -9.09
CA GLY A 378 1.35 -30.87 -10.01
C GLY A 378 0.25 -29.80 -10.12
N GLY A 379 -0.51 -29.57 -9.05
CA GLY A 379 -1.65 -28.66 -8.97
C GLY A 379 -2.96 -29.31 -9.42
N VAL A 380 -4.09 -28.65 -9.12
CA VAL A 380 -5.45 -29.15 -9.45
C VAL A 380 -5.60 -29.45 -10.94
N PHE A 381 -5.02 -28.60 -11.79
CA PHE A 381 -5.04 -28.72 -13.24
C PHE A 381 -3.76 -29.31 -13.84
N ARG A 382 -2.86 -29.85 -13.01
CA ARG A 382 -1.57 -30.45 -13.42
C ARG A 382 -0.62 -29.48 -14.14
N LEU A 383 -0.75 -28.17 -13.88
CA LEU A 383 0.03 -27.12 -14.53
C LEU A 383 1.53 -27.18 -14.17
N THR A 384 1.88 -27.74 -13.01
CA THR A 384 3.27 -27.83 -12.51
C THR A 384 3.78 -29.27 -12.44
N GLN A 385 3.10 -30.20 -13.12
CA GLN A 385 3.49 -31.61 -13.11
C GLN A 385 4.96 -31.79 -13.53
N LYS A 386 5.68 -32.64 -12.79
CA LYS A 386 7.12 -32.95 -12.87
C LYS A 386 8.07 -31.83 -12.42
N LEU A 387 7.59 -30.62 -12.16
CA LEU A 387 8.48 -29.49 -11.90
C LEU A 387 9.16 -29.58 -10.53
N SER A 388 8.51 -30.09 -9.47
CA SER A 388 9.18 -30.19 -8.18
C SER A 388 10.16 -31.35 -8.10
N THR A 389 9.94 -32.42 -8.86
CA THR A 389 10.93 -33.50 -9.03
C THR A 389 12.19 -33.00 -9.72
N GLU A 390 12.03 -32.14 -10.74
CA GLU A 390 13.14 -31.65 -11.56
C GLU A 390 13.84 -30.42 -10.97
N PHE A 391 13.09 -29.55 -10.29
CA PHE A 391 13.56 -28.31 -9.67
C PHE A 391 13.23 -28.27 -8.15
N PRO A 392 13.74 -29.23 -7.35
CA PRO A 392 13.37 -29.38 -5.93
C PRO A 392 13.80 -28.21 -5.02
N LYS A 393 14.58 -27.27 -5.55
CA LYS A 393 15.02 -26.05 -4.84
C LYS A 393 14.21 -24.80 -5.24
N GLN A 394 13.26 -24.94 -6.15
CA GLN A 394 12.52 -23.82 -6.72
C GLN A 394 11.01 -24.01 -6.67
N VAL A 395 10.50 -25.24 -6.59
CA VAL A 395 9.05 -25.53 -6.60
C VAL A 395 8.67 -26.17 -5.27
N PHE A 396 7.75 -25.53 -4.54
CA PHE A 396 7.39 -25.94 -3.18
C PHE A 396 5.88 -25.83 -2.96
N ASN A 397 5.28 -26.73 -2.18
CA ASN A 397 3.90 -26.56 -1.74
C ASN A 397 3.80 -25.45 -0.69
N SER A 398 2.72 -24.68 -0.78
CA SER A 398 2.28 -23.78 0.28
C SER A 398 1.36 -24.48 1.29
N PRO A 399 1.24 -23.93 2.50
CA PRO A 399 0.08 -24.20 3.34
C PRO A 399 -1.20 -23.68 2.65
N LEU A 400 -2.35 -24.13 3.15
CA LEU A 400 -3.67 -23.65 2.74
C LEU A 400 -3.94 -22.28 3.38
N ALA A 401 -3.30 -21.24 2.84
CA ALA A 401 -3.25 -19.91 3.41
C ALA A 401 -2.84 -18.88 2.35
N GLU A 402 -3.81 -18.21 1.72
CA GLU A 402 -3.56 -17.31 0.58
C GLU A 402 -2.86 -16.02 0.99
N SER A 403 -3.05 -15.55 2.23
CA SER A 403 -2.27 -14.42 2.75
C SER A 403 -0.79 -14.79 2.82
N THR A 404 -0.45 -15.97 3.33
CA THR A 404 0.92 -16.50 3.31
C THR A 404 1.50 -16.53 1.90
N ILE A 405 0.77 -17.06 0.91
CA ILE A 405 1.24 -17.11 -0.49
C ILE A 405 1.62 -15.72 -0.99
N LEU A 406 0.69 -14.75 -0.88
CA LEU A 406 0.92 -13.39 -1.42
C LEU A 406 1.95 -12.59 -0.61
N GLY A 407 1.89 -12.65 0.72
CA GLY A 407 2.82 -11.93 1.60
C GLY A 407 4.26 -12.41 1.44
N VAL A 408 4.47 -13.73 1.38
CA VAL A 408 5.79 -14.33 1.14
C VAL A 408 6.31 -14.01 -0.25
N ALA A 409 5.43 -13.98 -1.28
CA ALA A 409 5.82 -13.52 -2.62
C ALA A 409 6.39 -12.09 -2.56
N CYS A 410 5.72 -11.18 -1.87
CA CYS A 410 6.19 -9.80 -1.71
C CYS A 410 7.59 -9.73 -1.07
N GLY A 411 7.80 -10.48 0.01
CA GLY A 411 9.10 -10.53 0.71
C GLY A 411 10.23 -11.10 -0.14
N LEU A 412 9.99 -12.24 -0.80
CA LEU A 412 10.96 -12.85 -1.71
C LEU A 412 11.34 -11.91 -2.85
N ALA A 413 10.34 -11.23 -3.42
CA ALA A 413 10.54 -10.28 -4.51
C ALA A 413 11.37 -9.06 -4.05
N ALA A 414 11.07 -8.52 -2.86
CA ALA A 414 11.83 -7.42 -2.26
C ALA A 414 13.28 -7.82 -1.91
N TYR A 415 13.51 -9.08 -1.51
CA TYR A 415 14.85 -9.62 -1.28
C TYR A 415 15.67 -9.79 -2.57
N GLY A 416 15.00 -10.04 -3.70
CA GLY A 416 15.65 -10.18 -5.02
C GLY A 416 15.38 -11.50 -5.74
N LYS A 417 14.46 -12.33 -5.24
CA LYS A 417 13.91 -13.49 -5.96
C LYS A 417 12.85 -13.07 -6.97
N ARG A 418 12.36 -14.02 -7.78
CA ARG A 418 11.33 -13.82 -8.80
C ARG A 418 10.16 -14.80 -8.61
N PRO A 419 9.21 -14.51 -7.70
CA PRO A 419 8.08 -15.41 -7.41
C PRO A 419 7.17 -15.63 -8.62
N VAL A 420 6.75 -16.87 -8.84
CA VAL A 420 5.69 -17.27 -9.77
C VAL A 420 4.72 -18.17 -9.01
N PHE A 421 3.83 -17.55 -8.25
CA PHE A 421 3.05 -18.21 -7.21
C PHE A 421 1.63 -18.49 -7.67
N GLU A 422 1.06 -19.62 -7.22
CA GLU A 422 -0.28 -20.06 -7.55
C GLU A 422 -1.27 -19.68 -6.45
N VAL A 423 -2.43 -19.17 -6.84
CA VAL A 423 -3.66 -19.29 -6.04
C VAL A 423 -4.54 -20.32 -6.73
N GLN A 424 -5.00 -21.34 -6.00
CA GLN A 424 -5.62 -22.53 -6.61
C GLN A 424 -6.83 -22.20 -7.49
N PHE A 425 -7.64 -21.23 -7.08
CA PHE A 425 -8.68 -20.59 -7.89
C PHE A 425 -8.74 -19.11 -7.53
N ILE A 426 -9.00 -18.23 -8.50
CA ILE A 426 -9.06 -16.79 -8.24
C ILE A 426 -10.12 -16.42 -7.19
N ASP A 427 -11.18 -17.23 -7.08
CA ASP A 427 -12.23 -17.13 -6.07
C ASP A 427 -11.70 -17.21 -4.61
N PHE A 428 -10.51 -17.77 -4.38
CA PHE A 428 -9.91 -17.90 -3.04
C PHE A 428 -8.94 -16.78 -2.67
N ILE A 429 -8.74 -15.78 -3.54
CA ILE A 429 -7.76 -14.72 -3.28
C ILE A 429 -8.12 -13.82 -2.09
N TYR A 430 -9.36 -13.86 -1.59
CA TYR A 430 -9.87 -12.89 -0.62
C TYR A 430 -9.06 -12.77 0.68
N PRO A 431 -8.61 -13.86 1.34
CA PRO A 431 -7.71 -13.74 2.50
C PRO A 431 -6.38 -13.06 2.14
N GLY A 432 -5.82 -13.37 0.97
CA GLY A 432 -4.60 -12.75 0.46
C GLY A 432 -4.79 -11.33 -0.11
N PHE A 433 -6.03 -10.86 -0.26
CA PHE A 433 -6.31 -9.56 -0.86
C PHE A 433 -5.71 -8.41 -0.05
N ASN A 434 -5.65 -8.54 1.28
CA ASN A 434 -4.92 -7.59 2.13
C ASN A 434 -3.46 -7.44 1.68
N GLN A 435 -2.74 -8.54 1.47
CA GLN A 435 -1.35 -8.51 1.01
C GLN A 435 -1.23 -7.92 -0.40
N LEU A 436 -2.17 -8.23 -1.29
CA LEU A 436 -2.21 -7.68 -2.65
C LEU A 436 -2.28 -6.15 -2.64
N VAL A 437 -3.25 -5.58 -1.90
CA VAL A 437 -3.55 -4.14 -1.96
C VAL A 437 -2.68 -3.33 -1.02
N THR A 438 -2.29 -3.89 0.13
CA THR A 438 -1.51 -3.19 1.15
C THR A 438 -0.04 -3.20 0.80
N ASN A 439 0.50 -4.32 0.31
CA ASN A 439 1.93 -4.47 0.06
C ASN A 439 2.27 -4.57 -1.43
N ILE A 440 1.66 -5.47 -2.19
CA ILE A 440 2.15 -5.80 -3.54
C ILE A 440 1.94 -4.66 -4.54
N SER A 441 0.71 -4.13 -4.64
CA SER A 441 0.32 -3.19 -5.71
C SER A 441 1.08 -1.87 -5.65
N ASN A 442 1.29 -1.33 -4.44
CA ASN A 442 1.78 0.03 -4.24
C ASN A 442 3.23 0.11 -3.74
N LEU A 443 3.91 -1.02 -3.43
CA LEU A 443 5.27 -1.02 -2.84
C LEU A 443 6.24 -0.15 -3.64
N ARG A 444 6.23 -0.28 -4.97
CA ARG A 444 7.11 0.51 -5.82
C ARG A 444 6.80 2.00 -5.72
N TRP A 445 5.53 2.36 -5.80
CA TRP A 445 5.13 3.75 -5.76
C TRP A 445 5.44 4.35 -4.38
N ARG A 446 5.03 3.72 -3.28
CA ARG A 446 5.24 4.27 -1.92
C ARG A 446 6.72 4.37 -1.52
N SER A 447 7.58 3.54 -2.10
CA SER A 447 9.03 3.55 -1.86
C SER A 447 9.82 4.33 -2.90
N PHE A 448 9.14 5.07 -3.78
CA PHE A 448 9.77 5.82 -4.88
C PHE A 448 10.71 4.96 -5.76
N GLY A 449 10.38 3.69 -5.95
CA GLY A 449 11.15 2.75 -6.75
C GLY A 449 12.31 2.04 -6.02
N ASN A 450 12.55 2.38 -4.74
CA ASN A 450 13.61 1.74 -3.93
C ASN A 450 13.31 0.26 -3.66
N TRP A 451 12.03 -0.09 -3.53
CA TRP A 451 11.58 -1.47 -3.39
C TRP A 451 10.67 -1.85 -4.58
N LYS A 452 10.69 -3.12 -4.96
CA LYS A 452 9.90 -3.65 -6.09
C LYS A 452 9.38 -5.05 -5.78
N CYS A 453 8.34 -5.46 -6.50
CA CYS A 453 7.74 -6.78 -6.37
C CYS A 453 7.58 -7.44 -7.75
N PRO A 454 8.64 -7.98 -8.37
CA PRO A 454 8.57 -8.74 -9.62
C PRO A 454 7.95 -10.14 -9.41
N ALA A 455 6.69 -10.18 -8.96
CA ALA A 455 5.94 -11.40 -8.69
C ALA A 455 4.88 -11.63 -9.77
N VAL A 456 4.78 -12.88 -10.23
CA VAL A 456 3.65 -13.36 -11.03
C VAL A 456 2.75 -14.16 -10.10
N ILE A 457 1.51 -13.72 -9.92
CA ILE A 457 0.47 -14.50 -9.24
C ILE A 457 -0.43 -15.06 -10.33
N TYR A 458 -0.45 -16.38 -10.49
CA TYR A 458 -1.31 -17.03 -11.47
C TYR A 458 -2.44 -17.79 -10.79
N ALA A 459 -3.61 -17.79 -11.42
CA ALA A 459 -4.79 -18.46 -10.88
C ALA A 459 -5.72 -18.92 -11.99
N PRO A 460 -6.31 -20.13 -11.89
CA PRO A 460 -7.47 -20.52 -12.67
C PRO A 460 -8.66 -19.58 -12.45
N TYR A 461 -9.29 -19.16 -13.54
CA TYR A 461 -10.27 -18.08 -13.59
C TYR A 461 -11.49 -18.46 -14.46
N GLY A 462 -12.65 -17.89 -14.13
CA GLY A 462 -13.85 -17.89 -14.96
C GLY A 462 -14.74 -19.14 -14.87
N ALA A 463 -15.92 -19.04 -15.46
CA ALA A 463 -17.03 -19.98 -15.50
C ALA A 463 -17.04 -20.78 -16.82
N TYR A 464 -18.24 -21.03 -17.39
CA TYR A 464 -18.52 -21.89 -18.54
C TYR A 464 -18.20 -23.37 -18.31
N LEU A 465 -18.02 -23.75 -17.05
CA LEU A 465 -17.86 -25.12 -16.57
C LEU A 465 -18.94 -25.35 -15.50
N PRO A 466 -20.14 -25.79 -15.91
CA PRO A 466 -21.28 -25.93 -15.00
C PRO A 466 -20.94 -26.80 -13.79
N GLY A 467 -21.37 -26.35 -12.61
CA GLY A 467 -21.12 -27.02 -11.33
C GLY A 467 -20.01 -26.39 -10.48
N GLY A 468 -19.24 -25.43 -11.01
CA GLY A 468 -18.24 -24.68 -10.23
C GLY A 468 -18.84 -23.71 -9.19
N SER A 469 -20.01 -23.13 -9.50
CA SER A 469 -20.79 -22.24 -8.63
C SER A 469 -20.00 -21.04 -8.05
N LEU A 470 -20.34 -20.61 -6.84
CA LEU A 470 -19.91 -19.36 -6.22
C LEU A 470 -18.40 -19.25 -6.06
N TRP A 471 -17.71 -20.38 -5.89
CA TRP A 471 -16.33 -20.45 -5.43
C TRP A 471 -15.36 -21.06 -6.45
N HIS A 472 -15.83 -21.34 -7.67
CA HIS A 472 -14.98 -21.84 -8.75
C HIS A 472 -15.44 -21.34 -10.12
N SER A 473 -16.08 -20.18 -10.20
CA SER A 473 -16.63 -19.66 -11.46
C SER A 473 -16.60 -18.14 -11.55
N GLN A 474 -15.94 -17.43 -10.62
CA GLN A 474 -15.86 -15.98 -10.74
C GLN A 474 -14.75 -15.54 -11.68
N ALA A 475 -15.01 -14.39 -12.29
CA ALA A 475 -14.11 -13.68 -13.17
C ALA A 475 -13.35 -12.60 -12.36
N ASN A 476 -14.06 -11.58 -11.88
CA ASN A 476 -13.57 -10.57 -10.93
C ASN A 476 -12.33 -9.77 -11.39
N GLU A 477 -11.98 -9.76 -12.68
CA GLU A 477 -10.79 -9.06 -13.16
C GLU A 477 -10.83 -7.55 -12.92
N SER A 478 -12.04 -6.96 -12.88
CA SER A 478 -12.24 -5.53 -12.61
C SER A 478 -11.75 -5.13 -11.22
N ALA A 479 -11.88 -6.01 -10.22
CA ALA A 479 -11.41 -5.73 -8.87
C ALA A 479 -9.88 -5.54 -8.83
N PHE A 480 -9.13 -6.31 -9.61
CA PHE A 480 -7.67 -6.16 -9.70
C PHE A 480 -7.27 -4.96 -10.55
N ALA A 481 -8.01 -4.70 -11.64
CA ALA A 481 -7.75 -3.56 -12.53
C ALA A 481 -7.84 -2.20 -11.82
N HIS A 482 -8.56 -2.12 -10.70
CA HIS A 482 -8.70 -0.92 -9.90
C HIS A 482 -7.42 -0.50 -9.16
N TYR A 483 -6.52 -1.43 -8.85
CA TYR A 483 -5.35 -1.13 -8.01
C TYR A 483 -4.12 -0.73 -8.86
N PRO A 484 -3.59 0.50 -8.71
CA PRO A 484 -2.41 0.94 -9.44
C PRO A 484 -1.19 0.06 -9.15
N GLY A 485 -0.33 -0.07 -10.15
CA GLY A 485 0.91 -0.86 -10.08
C GLY A 485 0.74 -2.35 -10.39
N LEU A 486 -0.49 -2.87 -10.36
CA LEU A 486 -0.78 -4.22 -10.88
C LEU A 486 -0.87 -4.22 -12.40
N ASN A 487 -0.39 -5.31 -13.00
CA ASN A 487 -0.74 -5.67 -14.37
C ASN A 487 -1.64 -6.91 -14.32
N VAL A 488 -2.61 -7.00 -15.22
CA VAL A 488 -3.58 -8.10 -15.24
C VAL A 488 -3.71 -8.59 -16.68
N VAL A 489 -3.47 -9.88 -16.89
CA VAL A 489 -3.51 -10.51 -18.21
C VAL A 489 -4.33 -11.79 -18.21
N ILE A 490 -5.02 -12.02 -19.32
CA ILE A 490 -5.96 -13.14 -19.50
C ILE A 490 -5.73 -13.72 -20.91
N PRO A 491 -5.03 -14.84 -21.06
CA PRO A 491 -4.84 -15.47 -22.36
C PRO A 491 -6.15 -16.09 -22.87
N SER A 492 -6.35 -16.14 -24.19
CA SER A 492 -7.49 -16.84 -24.81
C SER A 492 -7.09 -18.00 -25.71
N THR A 493 -5.79 -18.24 -25.89
CA THR A 493 -5.26 -19.36 -26.68
C THR A 493 -4.00 -19.95 -26.03
N PRO A 494 -3.61 -21.20 -26.37
CA PRO A 494 -2.34 -21.77 -25.90
C PRO A 494 -1.12 -20.90 -26.22
N ALA A 495 -1.06 -20.26 -27.39
CA ALA A 495 0.02 -19.35 -27.74
C ALA A 495 0.06 -18.09 -26.85
N ASP A 496 -1.10 -17.50 -26.54
CA ASP A 496 -1.14 -16.37 -25.62
C ASP A 496 -0.72 -16.80 -24.21
N ALA A 497 -1.14 -17.97 -23.76
CA ALA A 497 -0.80 -18.47 -22.44
C ALA A 497 0.72 -18.64 -22.29
N ALA A 498 1.39 -19.22 -23.28
CA ALA A 498 2.85 -19.31 -23.28
C ALA A 498 3.50 -17.92 -23.37
N GLY A 499 3.06 -17.10 -24.32
CA GLY A 499 3.72 -15.84 -24.62
C GLY A 499 3.56 -14.77 -23.54
N LEU A 500 2.36 -14.64 -22.96
CA LEU A 500 2.08 -13.70 -21.87
C LEU A 500 2.74 -14.15 -20.58
N LEU A 501 2.69 -15.45 -20.24
CA LEU A 501 3.34 -15.97 -19.04
C LEU A 501 4.86 -15.78 -19.12
N TRP A 502 5.45 -16.02 -20.29
CA TRP A 502 6.87 -15.75 -20.54
C TRP A 502 7.20 -14.28 -20.30
N THR A 503 6.49 -13.36 -20.93
CA THR A 503 6.70 -11.92 -20.72
C THR A 503 6.50 -11.52 -19.26
N ALA A 504 5.47 -12.06 -18.60
CA ALA A 504 5.15 -11.75 -17.22
C ALA A 504 6.29 -12.14 -16.27
N MET A 505 6.82 -13.33 -16.47
CA MET A 505 7.98 -13.86 -15.76
C MET A 505 9.23 -12.96 -15.89
N HIS A 506 9.31 -12.10 -16.91
CA HIS A 506 10.41 -11.16 -17.13
C HIS A 506 10.09 -9.72 -16.68
N GLY A 507 8.88 -9.47 -16.17
CA GLY A 507 8.45 -8.16 -15.71
C GLY A 507 9.06 -7.74 -14.38
N GLU A 508 9.18 -6.44 -14.13
CA GLU A 508 9.69 -5.91 -12.86
C GLU A 508 8.57 -5.54 -11.88
N ASP A 509 7.33 -5.54 -12.35
CA ASP A 509 6.10 -5.21 -11.64
C ASP A 509 5.29 -6.47 -11.28
N PRO A 510 4.37 -6.37 -10.31
CA PRO A 510 3.47 -7.46 -10.00
C PRO A 510 2.47 -7.70 -11.15
N ILE A 511 2.23 -8.98 -11.45
CA ILE A 511 1.38 -9.41 -12.56
C ILE A 511 0.41 -10.48 -12.07
N ILE A 512 -0.87 -10.27 -12.33
CA ILE A 512 -1.93 -11.27 -12.15
C ILE A 512 -2.17 -11.95 -13.50
N PHE A 513 -1.91 -13.25 -13.57
CA PHE A 513 -2.09 -14.09 -14.77
C PHE A 513 -3.29 -15.01 -14.58
N LEU A 514 -4.42 -14.67 -15.18
CA LEU A 514 -5.70 -15.37 -14.96
C LEU A 514 -5.95 -16.39 -16.08
N ILE A 515 -5.94 -17.68 -15.75
CA ILE A 515 -6.01 -18.78 -16.71
C ILE A 515 -7.48 -19.20 -16.93
N PRO A 516 -8.09 -19.00 -18.11
CA PRO A 516 -9.48 -19.36 -18.30
C PRO A 516 -9.67 -20.88 -18.32
N LYS A 517 -10.43 -21.40 -17.35
CA LYS A 517 -10.58 -22.85 -17.14
C LYS A 517 -11.33 -23.55 -18.27
N HIS A 518 -12.37 -22.92 -18.82
CA HIS A 518 -13.16 -23.47 -19.91
C HIS A 518 -12.30 -23.72 -21.16
N LEU A 519 -11.33 -22.85 -21.44
CA LEU A 519 -10.41 -22.98 -22.58
C LEU A 519 -9.23 -23.91 -22.32
N LEU A 520 -9.06 -24.43 -21.10
CA LEU A 520 -7.83 -25.11 -20.68
C LEU A 520 -7.47 -26.33 -21.53
N TRP A 521 -8.49 -27.07 -21.97
CA TRP A 521 -8.36 -28.37 -22.65
C TRP A 521 -8.53 -28.30 -24.16
N ALA A 522 -8.86 -27.13 -24.71
CA ALA A 522 -8.99 -26.93 -26.15
C ALA A 522 -7.62 -27.07 -26.83
N GLU A 523 -7.51 -27.95 -27.82
CA GLU A 523 -6.28 -28.18 -28.58
C GLU A 523 -6.24 -27.25 -29.81
N HIS A 524 -5.13 -26.54 -29.98
CA HIS A 524 -4.87 -25.67 -31.12
C HIS A 524 -3.57 -26.08 -31.81
N GLU A 525 -3.59 -26.06 -33.15
CA GLU A 525 -2.42 -26.34 -33.99
C GLU A 525 -1.78 -25.03 -34.46
N TYR A 526 -0.47 -24.94 -34.32
CA TYR A 526 0.34 -23.78 -34.71
C TYR A 526 1.37 -24.20 -35.75
N ALA A 527 1.30 -23.58 -36.93
CA ALA A 527 2.27 -23.77 -38.01
C ALA A 527 3.60 -23.05 -37.74
N GLU A 528 3.55 -21.95 -36.98
CA GLU A 528 4.71 -21.13 -36.63
C GLU A 528 5.08 -21.31 -35.14
N PRO A 529 6.34 -21.04 -34.76
CA PRO A 529 6.75 -21.08 -33.37
C PRO A 529 5.99 -20.05 -32.51
N VAL A 530 5.60 -20.45 -31.31
CA VAL A 530 4.93 -19.58 -30.33
C VAL A 530 5.93 -18.56 -29.78
N GLN A 531 5.59 -17.27 -29.85
CA GLN A 531 6.43 -16.15 -29.43
C GLN A 531 5.99 -15.57 -28.08
N ALA A 532 6.91 -14.87 -27.42
CA ALA A 532 6.58 -13.97 -26.32
C ALA A 532 5.56 -12.91 -26.76
N VAL A 533 4.60 -12.57 -25.89
CA VAL A 533 3.54 -11.58 -26.16
C VAL A 533 3.75 -10.38 -25.24
N PRO A 534 3.93 -9.15 -25.78
CA PRO A 534 4.04 -7.97 -24.94
C PRO A 534 2.76 -7.69 -24.14
N LEU A 535 2.91 -7.26 -22.89
CA LEU A 535 1.77 -6.81 -22.08
C LEU A 535 1.18 -5.52 -22.68
N GLY A 536 -0.14 -5.36 -22.59
CA GLY A 536 -0.84 -4.21 -23.16
C GLY A 536 -1.00 -4.23 -24.67
N ARG A 537 -0.89 -5.41 -25.29
CA ARG A 537 -1.13 -5.60 -26.73
C ARG A 537 -2.35 -6.49 -26.96
N ALA A 538 -3.36 -5.94 -27.63
CA ALA A 538 -4.49 -6.73 -28.11
C ALA A 538 -4.09 -7.55 -29.36
N ARG A 539 -4.83 -8.61 -29.65
CA ARG A 539 -4.75 -9.34 -30.93
C ARG A 539 -6.00 -9.03 -31.74
N GLN A 540 -5.81 -8.59 -32.97
CA GLN A 540 -6.90 -8.61 -33.95
C GLN A 540 -7.12 -10.05 -34.44
N CYS A 541 -8.24 -10.66 -34.07
CA CYS A 541 -8.60 -12.02 -34.44
C CYS A 541 -9.18 -12.09 -35.86
N THR A 542 -10.02 -11.12 -36.22
CA THR A 542 -10.60 -10.99 -37.57
C THR A 542 -10.61 -9.51 -37.97
N SER A 543 -10.65 -9.22 -39.28
CA SER A 543 -10.86 -7.87 -39.81
C SER A 543 -12.32 -7.71 -40.22
N GLY A 544 -12.88 -6.53 -39.97
CA GLY A 544 -14.23 -6.16 -40.39
C GLY A 544 -14.41 -4.65 -40.50
N SER A 545 -15.60 -4.21 -40.90
CA SER A 545 -15.92 -2.81 -41.21
C SER A 545 -17.22 -2.30 -40.57
N ASP A 546 -18.07 -3.18 -40.06
CA ASP A 546 -19.43 -2.80 -39.65
C ASP A 546 -19.52 -2.59 -38.13
N VAL A 547 -18.83 -3.43 -37.35
CA VAL A 547 -18.78 -3.40 -35.87
C VAL A 547 -17.42 -3.83 -35.37
N THR A 548 -16.87 -3.07 -34.41
CA THR A 548 -15.78 -3.51 -33.54
C THR A 548 -16.36 -4.32 -32.38
N LEU A 549 -15.92 -5.57 -32.26
CA LEU A 549 -16.25 -6.47 -31.17
C LEU A 549 -14.99 -6.68 -30.31
N VAL A 550 -15.03 -6.24 -29.06
CA VAL A 550 -13.92 -6.43 -28.09
C VAL A 550 -14.30 -7.50 -27.09
N ALA A 551 -13.45 -8.51 -26.92
CA ALA A 551 -13.65 -9.61 -25.97
C ALA A 551 -12.30 -10.09 -25.39
N TRP A 552 -12.33 -10.97 -24.38
CA TRP A 552 -11.13 -11.58 -23.79
C TRP A 552 -11.47 -12.86 -23.00
N GLY A 553 -10.46 -13.65 -22.67
CA GLY A 553 -10.64 -14.90 -21.92
C GLY A 553 -11.65 -15.83 -22.60
N ASN A 554 -12.57 -16.40 -21.82
CA ASN A 554 -13.59 -17.34 -22.29
C ASN A 554 -14.56 -16.74 -23.32
N THR A 555 -14.80 -15.41 -23.31
CA THR A 555 -15.78 -14.79 -24.22
C THR A 555 -15.30 -14.70 -25.66
N ILE A 556 -14.01 -14.98 -25.94
CA ILE A 556 -13.49 -15.08 -27.30
C ILE A 556 -14.15 -16.22 -28.06
N GLU A 557 -14.29 -17.40 -27.45
CA GLU A 557 -14.97 -18.53 -28.08
C GLU A 557 -16.44 -18.17 -28.39
N LYS A 558 -17.14 -17.57 -27.44
CA LYS A 558 -18.55 -17.15 -27.62
C LYS A 558 -18.72 -16.08 -28.69
N SER A 559 -17.75 -15.19 -28.82
CA SER A 559 -17.72 -14.18 -29.88
C SER A 559 -17.52 -14.81 -31.27
N LEU A 560 -16.60 -15.78 -31.39
CA LEU A 560 -16.40 -16.52 -32.64
C LEU A 560 -17.62 -17.35 -33.02
N GLU A 561 -18.28 -18.01 -32.06
CA GLU A 561 -19.55 -18.72 -32.27
C GLU A 561 -20.66 -17.78 -32.76
N ALA A 562 -20.77 -16.58 -32.18
CA ALA A 562 -21.73 -15.55 -32.60
C ALA A 562 -21.46 -15.05 -34.02
N MET A 563 -20.20 -14.80 -34.36
CA MET A 563 -19.80 -14.43 -35.72
C MET A 563 -20.13 -15.53 -36.74
N ALA A 564 -19.83 -16.79 -36.41
CA ALA A 564 -20.18 -17.92 -37.28
C ALA A 564 -21.70 -18.03 -37.50
N LYS A 565 -22.50 -17.73 -36.48
CA LYS A 565 -23.96 -17.70 -36.58
C LYS A 565 -24.50 -16.56 -37.44
N ILE A 566 -23.87 -15.38 -37.38
CA ILE A 566 -24.19 -14.24 -38.26
C ILE A 566 -23.76 -14.54 -39.71
N GLY A 567 -22.68 -15.30 -39.90
CA GLY A 567 -22.15 -15.63 -41.21
C GLY A 567 -21.71 -14.37 -41.96
N ASN A 568 -22.02 -14.30 -43.25
CA ASN A 568 -21.61 -13.19 -44.12
C ASN A 568 -22.59 -12.00 -44.09
N GLU A 569 -23.55 -11.98 -43.17
CA GLU A 569 -24.51 -10.87 -43.05
C GLU A 569 -23.84 -9.55 -42.65
N LEU A 570 -22.77 -9.61 -41.84
CA LEU A 570 -22.06 -8.44 -41.30
C LEU A 570 -20.53 -8.69 -41.27
N SER A 571 -19.78 -7.62 -41.50
CA SER A 571 -18.32 -7.56 -41.47
C SER A 571 -17.82 -7.15 -40.07
N ILE A 572 -17.45 -8.12 -39.23
CA ILE A 572 -17.12 -7.90 -37.80
C ILE A 572 -15.61 -7.94 -37.57
N GLU A 573 -15.07 -6.88 -36.94
CA GLU A 573 -13.69 -6.83 -36.48
C GLU A 573 -13.61 -7.29 -35.02
N LEU A 574 -13.07 -8.49 -34.78
CA LEU A 574 -12.92 -9.04 -33.43
C LEU A 574 -11.53 -8.73 -32.87
N ILE A 575 -11.49 -8.06 -31.72
CA ILE A 575 -10.30 -7.76 -30.94
C ILE A 575 -10.30 -8.60 -29.66
N ASP A 576 -9.25 -9.39 -29.47
CA ASP A 576 -8.93 -10.04 -28.19
C ASP A 576 -8.01 -9.14 -27.36
N LEU A 577 -8.48 -8.71 -26.20
CA LEU A 577 -7.78 -7.72 -25.40
C LEU A 577 -6.45 -8.25 -24.83
N ARG A 578 -6.39 -9.53 -24.41
CA ARG A 578 -5.27 -10.22 -23.75
C ARG A 578 -4.71 -9.60 -22.44
N SER A 579 -4.76 -8.29 -22.29
CA SER A 579 -4.27 -7.53 -21.13
C SER A 579 -5.34 -6.54 -20.68
N ILE A 580 -5.78 -6.69 -19.43
CA ILE A 580 -6.79 -5.83 -18.80
C ILE A 580 -6.12 -4.54 -18.30
N VAL A 581 -4.94 -4.67 -17.69
CA VAL A 581 -4.09 -3.54 -17.29
C VAL A 581 -2.63 -3.87 -17.60
N PRO A 582 -1.91 -3.03 -18.35
CA PRO A 582 -2.45 -1.99 -19.24
C PRO A 582 -3.28 -2.64 -20.36
N TRP A 583 -4.29 -1.94 -20.88
CA TRP A 583 -5.07 -2.37 -22.05
C TRP A 583 -4.65 -1.61 -23.31
N ASP A 584 -4.83 -2.22 -24.48
CA ASP A 584 -4.43 -1.65 -25.77
C ASP A 584 -5.45 -0.62 -26.28
N LYS A 585 -5.39 0.58 -25.70
CA LYS A 585 -6.24 1.71 -26.08
C LYS A 585 -6.18 1.97 -27.58
N THR A 586 -4.96 2.07 -28.12
CA THR A 586 -4.71 2.42 -29.52
C THR A 586 -5.37 1.44 -30.48
N ALA A 587 -5.28 0.13 -30.24
CA ALA A 587 -5.92 -0.87 -31.10
C ALA A 587 -7.46 -0.71 -31.12
N ILE A 588 -8.07 -0.48 -29.95
CA ILE A 588 -9.53 -0.30 -29.86
C ILE A 588 -9.95 1.00 -30.53
N GLU A 589 -9.25 2.10 -30.28
CA GLU A 589 -9.57 3.38 -30.94
C GLU A 589 -9.47 3.25 -32.46
N GLN A 590 -8.41 2.65 -32.99
CA GLN A 590 -8.25 2.45 -34.44
C GLN A 590 -9.38 1.60 -35.02
N SER A 591 -9.77 0.53 -34.34
CA SER A 591 -10.88 -0.32 -34.76
C SER A 591 -12.21 0.45 -34.73
N VAL A 592 -12.47 1.21 -33.67
CA VAL A 592 -13.70 2.01 -33.54
C VAL A 592 -13.76 3.12 -34.60
N ARG A 593 -12.65 3.79 -34.94
CA ARG A 593 -12.63 4.76 -36.05
C ARG A 593 -13.02 4.10 -37.38
N LYS A 594 -12.56 2.87 -37.60
CA LYS A 594 -12.83 2.09 -38.82
C LYS A 594 -14.30 1.65 -38.90
N THR A 595 -14.86 1.11 -37.83
CA THR A 595 -16.20 0.49 -37.84
C THR A 595 -17.32 1.42 -37.37
N ARG A 596 -16.95 2.49 -36.66
CA ARG A 596 -17.82 3.51 -36.07
C ARG A 596 -18.82 2.97 -35.04
N ARG A 597 -18.63 1.72 -34.58
CA ARG A 597 -19.52 1.01 -33.66
C ARG A 597 -18.73 0.10 -32.74
N LEU A 598 -19.15 0.02 -31.47
CA LEU A 598 -18.47 -0.77 -30.45
C LEU A 598 -19.44 -1.70 -29.72
N VAL A 599 -19.09 -2.99 -29.67
CA VAL A 599 -19.67 -3.97 -28.76
C VAL A 599 -18.55 -4.56 -27.91
N VAL A 600 -18.71 -4.58 -26.60
CA VAL A 600 -17.77 -5.20 -25.66
C VAL A 600 -18.42 -6.42 -25.02
N VAL A 601 -17.71 -7.54 -24.96
CA VAL A 601 -18.19 -8.80 -24.37
C VAL A 601 -17.23 -9.24 -23.27
N GLN A 602 -17.72 -9.25 -22.03
CA GLN A 602 -16.92 -9.63 -20.86
C GLN A 602 -17.61 -10.67 -20.01
N GLU A 603 -16.81 -11.48 -19.32
CA GLU A 603 -17.33 -12.46 -18.37
C GLU A 603 -17.62 -11.85 -16.99
N ASP A 604 -16.90 -10.79 -16.61
CA ASP A 604 -17.13 -10.13 -15.32
C ASP A 604 -18.55 -9.55 -15.20
N THR A 605 -18.88 -9.11 -13.99
CA THR A 605 -20.12 -8.40 -13.70
C THR A 605 -20.21 -7.09 -14.47
N GLU A 606 -21.43 -6.61 -14.73
CA GLU A 606 -21.64 -5.35 -15.46
C GLU A 606 -21.10 -4.14 -14.68
N ASN A 607 -21.40 -4.06 -13.39
CA ASN A 607 -21.06 -2.91 -12.54
C ASN A 607 -19.56 -2.75 -12.33
N CYS A 608 -19.07 -1.50 -12.42
CA CYS A 608 -17.69 -1.13 -12.11
C CYS A 608 -16.66 -1.95 -12.90
N SER A 609 -16.96 -2.24 -14.16
CA SER A 609 -16.24 -3.26 -14.93
C SER A 609 -15.28 -2.70 -15.99
N VAL A 610 -14.40 -3.57 -16.50
CA VAL A 610 -13.44 -3.23 -17.56
C VAL A 610 -14.18 -2.80 -18.84
N GLY A 611 -15.29 -3.46 -19.19
CA GLY A 611 -16.11 -3.08 -20.32
C GLY A 611 -16.71 -1.69 -20.18
N GLN A 612 -17.18 -1.32 -18.98
CA GLN A 612 -17.62 0.06 -18.70
C GLN A 612 -16.46 1.05 -18.82
N MET A 613 -15.27 0.73 -18.30
CA MET A 613 -14.07 1.57 -18.44
C MET A 613 -13.73 1.83 -19.92
N ILE A 614 -13.76 0.80 -20.77
CA ILE A 614 -13.49 0.94 -22.22
C ILE A 614 -14.54 1.85 -22.85
N ILE A 615 -15.83 1.61 -22.58
CA ILE A 615 -16.92 2.43 -23.12
C ILE A 615 -16.76 3.89 -22.69
N SER A 616 -16.49 4.14 -21.41
CA SER A 616 -16.27 5.48 -20.86
C SER A 616 -15.08 6.18 -21.53
N HIS A 617 -13.97 5.48 -21.81
CA HIS A 617 -12.84 6.04 -22.55
C HIS A 617 -13.23 6.46 -23.97
N ILE A 618 -13.95 5.61 -24.69
CA ILE A 618 -14.36 5.88 -26.08
C ILE A 618 -15.33 7.06 -26.15
N ILE A 619 -16.37 7.09 -25.31
CA ILE A 619 -17.35 8.19 -25.31
C ILE A 619 -16.78 9.48 -24.70
N GLY A 620 -15.79 9.38 -23.82
CA GLY A 620 -15.14 10.53 -23.20
C GLY A 620 -14.04 11.17 -24.05
N THR A 621 -13.65 10.53 -25.16
CA THR A 621 -12.67 11.06 -26.12
C THR A 621 -13.40 11.84 -27.21
N PRO A 622 -13.29 13.18 -27.29
CA PRO A 622 -14.12 14.00 -28.18
C PRO A 622 -14.07 13.60 -29.65
N GLU A 623 -12.88 13.23 -30.15
CA GLU A 623 -12.69 12.83 -31.54
C GLU A 623 -13.44 11.53 -31.86
N LEU A 624 -13.36 10.55 -30.96
CA LEU A 624 -14.06 9.26 -31.13
C LEU A 624 -15.57 9.41 -30.95
N TRP A 625 -16.00 10.25 -30.00
CA TRP A 625 -17.41 10.58 -29.79
C TRP A 625 -18.06 11.12 -31.06
N ASN A 626 -17.37 11.98 -31.80
CA ASN A 626 -17.87 12.54 -33.06
C ASN A 626 -17.90 11.52 -34.21
N GLU A 627 -17.08 10.47 -34.14
CA GLU A 627 -16.98 9.46 -35.20
C GLU A 627 -17.99 8.32 -35.05
N ILE A 628 -18.32 7.92 -33.82
CA ILE A 628 -19.28 6.82 -33.58
C ILE A 628 -20.69 7.17 -34.06
N ILE A 629 -21.41 6.18 -34.59
CA ILE A 629 -22.78 6.35 -35.13
C ILE A 629 -23.83 5.53 -34.38
N SER A 630 -23.39 4.80 -33.36
CA SER A 630 -24.23 3.94 -32.54
C SER A 630 -23.69 3.95 -31.11
N PRO A 631 -24.56 4.05 -30.08
CA PRO A 631 -24.14 3.90 -28.70
C PRO A 631 -23.39 2.58 -28.48
N PRO A 632 -22.23 2.58 -27.81
CA PRO A 632 -21.54 1.35 -27.45
C PRO A 632 -22.42 0.40 -26.62
N ILE A 633 -22.30 -0.90 -26.85
CA ILE A 633 -23.10 -1.92 -26.15
C ILE A 633 -22.18 -2.83 -25.33
N LEU A 634 -22.50 -3.04 -24.05
CA LEU A 634 -21.84 -4.00 -23.17
C LEU A 634 -22.67 -5.28 -23.06
N VAL A 635 -22.04 -6.42 -23.30
CA VAL A 635 -22.59 -7.76 -23.02
C VAL A 635 -21.77 -8.37 -21.88
N SER A 636 -22.39 -8.46 -20.69
CA SER A 636 -21.72 -8.87 -19.45
C SER A 636 -22.45 -10.01 -18.76
N LYS A 637 -21.79 -10.68 -17.80
CA LYS A 637 -22.53 -11.44 -16.79
C LYS A 637 -23.46 -10.51 -16.03
N ALA A 638 -24.68 -10.96 -15.73
CA ALA A 638 -25.58 -10.22 -14.85
C ALA A 638 -24.93 -9.98 -13.47
N ASN A 639 -25.41 -8.97 -12.73
CA ASN A 639 -24.91 -8.60 -11.39
C ASN A 639 -25.31 -9.63 -10.31
N VAL A 640 -24.89 -10.88 -10.50
CA VAL A 640 -25.14 -12.05 -9.65
C VAL A 640 -23.91 -12.94 -9.62
N MET A 641 -23.81 -13.75 -8.57
CA MET A 641 -22.84 -14.84 -8.50
C MET A 641 -23.33 -16.03 -9.33
N ILE A 642 -22.40 -16.90 -9.73
CA ILE A 642 -22.74 -18.11 -10.50
C ILE A 642 -23.35 -19.17 -9.57
N GLY A 643 -24.60 -19.54 -9.84
CA GLY A 643 -25.32 -20.57 -9.09
C GLY A 643 -24.85 -21.99 -9.42
N TYR A 644 -25.07 -22.94 -8.51
CA TYR A 644 -24.62 -24.34 -8.68
C TYR A 644 -25.41 -25.09 -9.75
N ASN A 645 -26.73 -24.88 -9.81
CA ASN A 645 -27.53 -25.47 -10.89
C ASN A 645 -27.12 -24.81 -12.23
N PRO A 646 -26.79 -25.60 -13.27
CA PRO A 646 -26.37 -25.07 -14.58
C PRO A 646 -27.30 -24.01 -15.17
N ILE A 647 -28.59 -24.08 -14.85
CA ILE A 647 -29.59 -23.09 -15.30
C ILE A 647 -29.23 -21.65 -14.90
N TYR A 648 -28.64 -21.46 -13.72
CA TYR A 648 -28.23 -20.15 -13.23
C TYR A 648 -26.96 -19.66 -13.92
N GLU A 649 -26.01 -20.55 -14.17
CA GLU A 649 -24.80 -20.21 -14.92
C GLU A 649 -25.14 -19.78 -16.34
N TYR A 650 -25.95 -20.56 -17.05
CA TYR A 650 -26.38 -20.25 -18.42
C TYR A 650 -27.19 -18.96 -18.51
N ALA A 651 -28.05 -18.68 -17.52
CA ALA A 651 -28.84 -17.45 -17.50
C ALA A 651 -27.98 -16.21 -17.18
N ALA A 652 -26.93 -16.36 -16.35
CA ALA A 652 -26.10 -15.24 -15.93
C ALA A 652 -25.09 -14.82 -17.00
N LEU A 653 -24.38 -15.78 -17.60
CA LEU A 653 -23.23 -15.53 -18.46
C LEU A 653 -23.62 -14.98 -19.85
N PRO A 654 -22.73 -14.20 -20.49
CA PRO A 654 -22.83 -13.90 -21.92
C PRO A 654 -22.98 -15.19 -22.74
N ASP A 655 -23.96 -15.22 -23.63
CA ASP A 655 -24.15 -16.33 -24.57
C ASP A 655 -24.14 -15.82 -26.02
N VAL A 656 -24.11 -16.77 -26.95
CA VAL A 656 -24.09 -16.51 -28.40
C VAL A 656 -25.26 -15.63 -28.83
N GLU A 657 -26.47 -15.89 -28.33
CA GLU A 657 -27.68 -15.15 -28.74
C GLU A 657 -27.63 -13.69 -28.28
N ARG A 658 -27.18 -13.45 -27.05
CA ARG A 658 -27.01 -12.10 -26.49
C ARG A 658 -25.97 -11.32 -27.28
N ILE A 659 -24.86 -11.95 -27.67
CA ILE A 659 -23.82 -11.32 -28.50
C ILE A 659 -24.35 -11.00 -29.90
N VAL A 660 -25.00 -11.95 -30.57
CA VAL A 660 -25.63 -11.72 -31.90
C VAL A 660 -26.65 -10.59 -31.84
N THR A 661 -27.48 -10.57 -30.80
CA THR A 661 -28.49 -9.52 -30.58
C THR A 661 -27.83 -8.16 -30.39
N ALA A 662 -26.75 -8.08 -29.60
CA ALA A 662 -26.01 -6.84 -29.39
C ALA A 662 -25.39 -6.30 -30.70
N ILE A 663 -24.76 -7.18 -31.49
CA ILE A 663 -24.16 -6.78 -32.78
C ILE A 663 -25.24 -6.27 -33.74
N ARG A 664 -26.33 -7.03 -33.93
CA ARG A 664 -27.45 -6.60 -34.80
C ARG A 664 -28.09 -5.31 -34.32
N ARG A 665 -28.26 -5.13 -33.00
CA ARG A 665 -28.77 -3.89 -32.41
C ARG A 665 -27.84 -2.71 -32.67
N SER A 666 -26.53 -2.89 -32.55
CA SER A 666 -25.54 -1.84 -32.83
C SER A 666 -25.62 -1.38 -34.28
N VAL A 667 -25.75 -2.31 -35.23
CA VAL A 667 -25.87 -1.98 -36.67
C VAL A 667 -27.21 -1.32 -36.99
N ALA A 668 -28.32 -1.77 -36.39
CA ALA A 668 -29.66 -1.24 -36.63
C ALA A 668 -29.89 0.16 -36.02
N THR A 669 -29.09 0.55 -35.02
CA THR A 669 -29.17 1.87 -34.38
C THR A 669 -28.17 2.80 -35.07
N GLY A 670 -28.65 3.80 -35.82
CA GLY A 670 -27.83 4.82 -36.47
C GLY A 670 -28.28 6.22 -36.07
N GLN A 671 -27.34 7.05 -35.60
CA GLN A 671 -27.54 8.48 -35.39
C GLN A 671 -26.56 9.28 -36.26
N GLU A 672 -27.04 10.33 -36.91
CA GLU A 672 -26.20 11.32 -37.55
C GLU A 672 -25.85 12.40 -36.52
N HIS A 673 -24.57 12.48 -36.13
CA HIS A 673 -24.07 13.64 -35.39
C HIS A 673 -23.90 14.80 -36.38
N ALA A 674 -24.60 15.91 -36.16
CA ALA A 674 -24.41 17.12 -36.94
C ALA A 674 -22.97 17.62 -36.77
N VAL A 675 -22.22 17.71 -37.87
CA VAL A 675 -20.89 18.32 -37.89
C VAL A 675 -21.08 19.80 -37.59
N VAL A 676 -20.72 20.23 -36.38
CA VAL A 676 -20.57 21.65 -36.11
C VAL A 676 -19.22 22.04 -36.72
N GLU A 677 -19.25 22.69 -37.89
CA GLU A 677 -18.05 23.30 -38.46
C GLU A 677 -17.50 24.30 -37.44
N ALA A 678 -16.29 24.04 -36.95
CA ALA A 678 -15.55 25.03 -36.18
C ALA A 678 -15.20 26.18 -37.13
N ASP A 679 -15.96 27.27 -37.03
CA ASP A 679 -15.79 28.46 -37.85
C ASP A 679 -14.39 29.04 -37.63
N ALA A 680 -13.54 28.90 -38.65
CA ALA A 680 -12.18 29.38 -38.66
C ALA A 680 -12.15 30.85 -39.11
N ALA A 681 -12.41 31.79 -38.19
CA ALA A 681 -11.99 33.19 -38.33
C ALA A 681 -12.28 33.97 -37.04
N VAL A 682 -11.25 34.44 -36.33
CA VAL A 682 -10.95 35.88 -36.12
C VAL A 682 -9.54 35.95 -35.52
N THR A 683 -8.54 36.15 -36.38
CA THR A 683 -7.31 36.85 -36.02
C THR A 683 -7.52 38.31 -36.39
N ALA A 684 -7.54 39.20 -35.40
CA ALA A 684 -7.35 40.63 -35.63
C ALA A 684 -6.65 41.25 -34.41
N GLU A 685 -5.45 41.74 -34.68
CA GLU A 685 -4.62 42.58 -33.83
C GLU A 685 -5.40 43.80 -33.33
N ALA A 686 -5.16 44.22 -32.08
CA ALA A 686 -5.54 45.53 -31.59
C ALA A 686 -4.29 46.25 -31.07
N GLU A 687 -3.86 47.23 -31.86
CA GLU A 687 -2.83 48.22 -31.56
C GLU A 687 -3.15 49.00 -30.28
N ALA A 688 -2.11 49.26 -29.47
CA ALA A 688 -2.16 50.15 -28.33
C ALA A 688 -1.76 51.58 -28.73
N ALA A 689 -2.56 52.56 -28.32
CA ALA A 689 -2.24 54.00 -28.37
C ALA A 689 -2.60 54.69 -27.03
N PRO A 690 -1.99 55.84 -26.69
CA PRO A 690 -1.43 56.04 -25.35
C PRO A 690 -2.18 57.02 -24.44
N GLY A 691 -1.99 56.82 -23.12
CA GLY A 691 -1.77 57.87 -22.12
C GLY A 691 -2.99 58.44 -21.40
N ASP A 692 -3.02 58.29 -20.06
CA ASP A 692 -3.22 59.44 -19.18
C ASP A 692 -2.61 59.23 -17.77
N LYS A 693 -2.09 60.32 -17.22
CA LYS A 693 -1.28 60.44 -16.00
C LYS A 693 -2.16 60.46 -14.76
N ARG A 694 -1.87 59.63 -13.74
CA ARG A 694 -2.22 59.94 -12.34
C ARG A 694 -1.14 59.53 -11.32
N ARG A 695 -0.42 60.57 -10.88
CA ARG A 695 0.13 60.88 -9.55
C ARG A 695 0.50 59.73 -8.59
N HIS A 696 1.80 59.65 -8.30
CA HIS A 696 2.36 59.06 -7.07
C HIS A 696 1.92 59.81 -5.81
N PRO A 697 1.74 59.10 -4.68
CA PRO A 697 2.11 59.59 -3.37
C PRO A 697 3.39 58.90 -2.85
N GLY A 698 4.17 59.69 -2.12
CA GLY A 698 5.55 59.47 -1.72
C GLY A 698 5.85 58.18 -0.94
N ALA A 699 7.09 57.73 -1.12
CA ALA A 699 7.76 56.73 -0.30
C ALA A 699 7.78 57.12 1.19
N PRO A 700 7.50 56.20 2.13
CA PRO A 700 7.89 56.39 3.50
C PRO A 700 9.36 56.00 3.70
N LYS A 701 10.08 56.90 4.35
CA LYS A 701 11.45 56.75 4.84
C LYS A 701 11.56 55.53 5.77
N ILE A 702 12.62 54.76 5.60
CA ILE A 702 13.01 53.66 6.47
C ILE A 702 13.52 54.24 7.79
N ASP A 703 12.82 53.93 8.87
CA ASP A 703 13.23 54.18 10.26
C ASP A 703 13.84 52.90 10.83
N THR A 704 15.16 52.91 10.99
CA THR A 704 15.95 51.83 11.60
C THR A 704 15.90 51.95 13.13
N SER A 705 14.87 51.41 13.78
CA SER A 705 14.89 51.16 15.24
C SER A 705 13.76 50.31 15.85
N LYS A 706 13.01 49.49 15.09
CA LYS A 706 11.85 48.74 15.65
C LYS A 706 12.06 47.22 15.70
N ARG A 707 11.85 46.65 16.90
CA ARG A 707 11.61 45.20 17.12
C ARG A 707 10.62 44.68 16.08
N ARG A 708 10.95 43.58 15.38
CA ARG A 708 10.08 42.99 14.34
C ARG A 708 8.94 42.19 15.00
N VAL A 709 7.72 42.39 14.51
CA VAL A 709 6.49 41.77 15.05
C VAL A 709 6.14 40.51 14.27
N ARG A 710 6.04 39.37 14.95
CA ARG A 710 5.51 38.10 14.44
C ARG A 710 4.07 37.91 14.90
N ARG A 711 3.23 37.35 14.04
CA ARG A 711 1.84 36.99 14.36
C ARG A 711 1.81 35.54 14.85
N ILE A 712 1.15 35.31 15.98
CA ILE A 712 0.83 33.98 16.51
C ILE A 712 -0.49 33.58 15.84
N MET A 713 -0.46 32.50 15.07
CA MET A 713 -1.61 32.04 14.30
C MET A 713 -2.12 30.72 14.88
N VAL A 714 -3.42 30.45 14.74
CA VAL A 714 -4.00 29.14 15.04
C VAL A 714 -3.42 28.10 14.06
N PRO A 715 -2.69 27.07 14.52
CA PRO A 715 -2.08 26.08 13.64
C PRO A 715 -3.14 25.14 13.04
N ILE A 716 -2.79 24.39 12.00
CA ILE A 716 -3.63 23.28 11.51
C ILE A 716 -3.61 22.17 12.57
N MET A 717 -4.78 21.78 13.08
CA MET A 717 -4.91 20.83 14.21
C MET A 717 -5.42 19.45 13.81
N GLY A 718 -5.44 19.15 12.51
CA GLY A 718 -5.88 17.87 11.95
C GLY A 718 -6.91 18.05 10.84
N GLU A 719 -7.12 16.97 10.08
CA GLU A 719 -8.03 16.97 8.95
C GLU A 719 -9.49 17.18 9.39
N GLY A 720 -10.18 18.12 8.75
CA GLY A 720 -11.58 18.47 9.02
C GLY A 720 -11.83 19.43 10.19
N ILE A 721 -10.81 19.79 10.99
CA ILE A 721 -10.96 20.77 12.07
C ILE A 721 -10.91 22.19 11.47
N ARG A 722 -11.98 22.97 11.66
CA ARG A 722 -12.09 24.33 11.11
C ARG A 722 -11.96 25.42 12.16
N ASN A 723 -12.24 25.09 13.42
CA ASN A 723 -12.15 26.02 14.53
C ASN A 723 -11.70 25.28 15.81
N ALA A 724 -11.28 26.07 16.79
CA ALA A 724 -10.94 25.62 18.13
C ALA A 724 -11.36 26.69 19.15
N LYS A 725 -11.61 26.29 20.39
CA LYS A 725 -12.00 27.19 21.47
C LYS A 725 -10.81 27.49 22.37
N ILE A 726 -10.55 28.75 22.72
CA ILE A 726 -9.46 29.12 23.63
C ILE A 726 -9.83 28.70 25.06
N VAL A 727 -9.08 27.77 25.66
CA VAL A 727 -9.30 27.27 27.02
C VAL A 727 -8.52 28.08 28.04
N SER A 728 -7.27 28.45 27.71
CA SER A 728 -6.40 29.18 28.62
C SER A 728 -5.40 30.05 27.85
N LEU A 729 -5.02 31.20 28.41
CA LEU A 729 -3.91 32.03 27.95
C LEU A 729 -2.80 31.95 29.00
N LEU A 730 -1.69 31.29 28.67
CA LEU A 730 -0.63 30.93 29.61
C LEU A 730 0.44 32.02 29.76
N LYS A 731 0.52 32.95 28.81
CA LYS A 731 1.49 34.07 28.79
C LYS A 731 0.79 35.41 28.75
N LYS A 732 1.34 36.41 29.43
CA LYS A 732 0.85 37.79 29.47
C LYS A 732 1.69 38.69 28.56
N SER A 733 1.10 39.78 28.09
CA SER A 733 1.84 40.81 27.34
C SER A 733 3.02 41.32 28.17
N GLY A 734 4.20 41.39 27.55
CA GLY A 734 5.47 41.75 28.19
C GLY A 734 6.29 40.58 28.72
N ASP A 735 5.73 39.35 28.78
CA ASP A 735 6.48 38.17 29.21
C ASP A 735 7.59 37.83 28.22
N ARG A 736 8.75 37.42 28.73
CA ARG A 736 9.80 36.82 27.89
C ARG A 736 9.35 35.43 27.46
N ILE A 737 9.42 35.19 26.16
CA ILE A 737 9.06 33.93 25.51
C ILE A 737 10.34 33.29 25.00
N ALA A 738 10.63 32.09 25.48
CA ALA A 738 11.67 31.24 24.90
C ALA A 738 11.12 30.49 23.66
N LEU A 739 12.03 29.89 22.88
CA LEU A 739 11.63 28.94 21.85
C LEU A 739 10.88 27.76 22.49
N ASP A 740 9.82 27.30 21.82
CA ASP A 740 8.96 26.19 22.23
C ASP A 740 8.11 26.46 23.51
N ASP A 741 8.10 27.69 24.06
CA ASP A 741 7.24 28.06 25.20
C ASP A 741 5.75 27.92 24.86
N GLU A 742 4.96 27.33 25.77
CA GLU A 742 3.50 27.26 25.66
C GLU A 742 2.88 28.66 25.84
N LEU A 743 2.04 29.05 24.89
CA LEU A 743 1.43 30.38 24.81
C LEU A 743 -0.03 30.37 25.28
N CYS A 744 -0.81 29.41 24.80
CA CYS A 744 -2.23 29.23 25.12
C CYS A 744 -2.67 27.79 24.86
N GLU A 745 -3.78 27.36 25.46
CA GLU A 745 -4.42 26.07 25.16
C GLU A 745 -5.70 26.29 24.37
N VAL A 746 -5.91 25.45 23.35
CA VAL A 746 -7.11 25.43 22.52
C VAL A 746 -7.77 24.05 22.57
N GLU A 747 -9.09 24.02 22.66
CA GLU A 747 -9.92 22.81 22.67
C GLU A 747 -10.59 22.66 21.31
N THR A 748 -10.48 21.46 20.75
CA THR A 748 -11.25 21.01 19.58
C THR A 748 -12.22 19.93 20.02
N ASP A 749 -13.12 19.51 19.13
CA ASP A 749 -14.01 18.36 19.38
C ASP A 749 -13.27 17.05 19.71
N LYS A 750 -11.95 16.98 19.45
CA LYS A 750 -11.14 15.76 19.62
C LYS A 750 -10.16 15.81 20.80
N ALA A 751 -9.54 16.95 21.07
CA ALA A 751 -8.52 17.10 22.10
C ALA A 751 -8.25 18.57 22.46
N VAL A 752 -7.57 18.75 23.60
CA VAL A 752 -7.00 20.04 24.03
C VAL A 752 -5.53 20.10 23.63
N TYR A 753 -5.15 21.16 22.92
CA TYR A 753 -3.81 21.37 22.36
C TYR A 753 -3.16 22.63 22.95
N PRO A 754 -1.93 22.54 23.49
CA PRO A 754 -1.13 23.72 23.77
C PRO A 754 -0.50 24.25 22.48
N ILE A 755 -0.67 25.54 22.19
CA ILE A 755 0.02 26.26 21.11
C ILE A 755 1.36 26.75 21.64
N GLN A 756 2.45 26.43 20.95
CA GLN A 756 3.81 26.76 21.35
C GLN A 756 4.48 27.77 20.42
N SER A 757 5.40 28.58 20.97
CA SER A 757 6.11 29.60 20.20
C SER A 757 7.19 29.01 19.29
N SER A 758 7.18 29.39 18.01
CA SER A 758 8.26 29.08 17.05
C SER A 758 9.47 30.02 17.17
N PHE A 759 9.40 31.09 17.97
CA PHE A 759 10.44 32.12 18.05
C PHE A 759 10.69 32.53 19.51
N ALA A 760 11.93 32.88 19.84
CA ALA A 760 12.25 33.58 21.09
C ALA A 760 11.96 35.08 20.96
N GLY A 761 11.45 35.70 22.02
CA GLY A 761 11.06 37.11 21.97
C GLY A 761 10.36 37.61 23.23
N VAL A 762 9.57 38.68 23.07
CA VAL A 762 8.69 39.23 24.11
C VAL A 762 7.25 39.17 23.63
N MET A 763 6.36 38.62 24.45
CA MET A 763 4.93 38.51 24.15
C MET A 763 4.32 39.89 23.97
N GLY A 764 3.61 40.10 22.86
CA GLY A 764 2.80 41.29 22.60
C GLY A 764 1.37 41.12 23.12
N GLU A 765 0.44 41.88 22.54
CA GLU A 765 -0.97 41.80 22.95
C GLU A 765 -1.69 40.60 22.31
N TRP A 766 -2.54 39.94 23.09
CA TRP A 766 -3.52 38.97 22.59
C TRP A 766 -4.68 39.68 21.91
N LYS A 767 -5.12 39.16 20.78
CA LYS A 767 -6.31 39.59 20.03
C LYS A 767 -7.55 38.76 20.36
N THR A 768 -7.41 37.73 21.19
CA THR A 768 -8.46 36.78 21.60
C THR A 768 -8.53 36.67 23.12
N LYS A 769 -9.61 36.09 23.63
CA LYS A 769 -9.88 35.87 25.06
C LYS A 769 -10.21 34.40 25.33
N VAL A 770 -10.06 33.99 26.59
CA VAL A 770 -10.52 32.68 27.05
C VAL A 770 -12.02 32.55 26.81
N GLY A 771 -12.43 31.44 26.17
CA GLY A 771 -13.79 31.15 25.76
C GLY A 771 -14.11 31.47 24.30
N ASP A 772 -13.26 32.23 23.60
CA ASP A 772 -13.48 32.58 22.18
C ASP A 772 -13.28 31.35 21.28
N THR A 773 -14.13 31.21 20.26
CA THR A 773 -13.93 30.27 19.15
C THR A 773 -13.14 30.94 18.05
N VAL A 774 -12.02 30.34 17.66
CA VAL A 774 -11.07 30.85 16.67
C VAL A 774 -10.96 29.91 15.48
N GLU A 775 -10.85 30.45 14.27
CA GLU A 775 -10.67 29.66 13.04
C GLU A 775 -9.21 29.24 12.83
N ILE A 776 -8.97 28.11 12.15
CA ILE A 776 -7.62 27.72 11.73
C ILE A 776 -7.02 28.84 10.86
N GLY A 777 -5.79 29.26 11.16
CA GLY A 777 -5.15 30.39 10.49
C GLY A 777 -5.62 31.77 10.98
N GLN A 778 -6.46 31.87 12.02
CA GLN A 778 -6.77 33.16 12.66
C GLN A 778 -5.59 33.66 13.50
N GLU A 779 -5.37 34.98 13.53
CA GLU A 779 -4.35 35.59 14.39
C GLU A 779 -4.81 35.66 15.85
N LEU A 780 -4.03 35.05 16.75
CA LEU A 780 -4.27 35.05 18.19
C LEU A 780 -3.59 36.22 18.91
N GLY A 781 -2.42 36.64 18.46
CA GLY A 781 -1.63 37.66 19.14
C GLY A 781 -0.32 37.97 18.43
N THR A 782 0.52 38.79 19.05
CA THR A 782 1.81 39.22 18.49
C THR A 782 3.00 38.85 19.37
N LEU A 783 4.16 38.65 18.76
CA LEU A 783 5.44 38.34 19.43
C LEU A 783 6.55 39.22 18.83
N PHE A 784 7.34 39.89 19.67
CA PHE A 784 8.46 40.72 19.23
C PHE A 784 9.78 39.94 19.24
N THR A 785 10.44 39.79 18.09
CA THR A 785 11.63 38.92 17.92
C THR A 785 12.84 39.68 17.36
N ASP A 786 14.05 39.16 17.62
CA ASP A 786 15.33 39.76 17.15
C ASP A 786 15.96 39.05 15.92
N GLU A 787 15.40 37.94 15.40
CA GLU A 787 15.93 37.18 14.24
C GLU A 787 15.17 37.40 12.89
N ALA A 788 15.86 37.16 11.76
CA ALA A 788 15.39 37.40 10.38
C ALA A 788 14.33 36.38 9.87
N SER A 789 13.59 36.75 8.81
CA SER A 789 12.31 36.12 8.42
C SER A 789 12.28 35.42 7.06
N LEU A 790 11.63 34.26 6.99
CA LEU A 790 11.16 33.54 5.78
C LEU A 790 10.32 34.40 4.81
N ALA A 791 9.72 35.50 5.27
CA ALA A 791 8.83 36.34 4.47
C ALA A 791 9.56 37.12 3.34
N ASP A 792 10.88 37.33 3.46
CA ASP A 792 11.66 37.99 2.42
C ASP A 792 11.90 37.07 1.19
N GLN A 793 11.59 35.77 1.29
CA GLN A 793 11.72 34.80 0.18
C GLN A 793 10.40 34.56 -0.58
N PHE A 794 9.24 34.82 0.04
CA PHE A 794 7.94 34.67 -0.61
C PHE A 794 7.51 35.89 -1.44
N GLN A 795 8.16 37.03 -1.27
CA GLN A 795 7.87 38.24 -2.03
C GLN A 795 8.42 38.21 -3.47
N ALA A 796 9.25 37.21 -3.81
CA ALA A 796 9.76 37.00 -5.17
C ALA A 796 8.93 36.00 -6.01
N VAL A 797 7.93 35.33 -5.42
CA VAL A 797 7.17 34.25 -6.10
C VAL A 797 5.69 34.60 -6.32
N ALA A 798 5.21 35.72 -5.76
CA ALA A 798 3.80 36.11 -5.80
C ALA A 798 3.42 37.11 -6.92
N GLU A 799 4.23 37.22 -7.98
CA GLU A 799 3.88 38.00 -9.19
C GLU A 799 3.63 37.11 -10.42
N VAL A 800 3.02 35.93 -10.29
CA VAL A 800 2.44 35.24 -11.46
C VAL A 800 1.14 34.48 -11.11
N SER A 801 0.05 35.00 -11.68
CA SER A 801 -1.22 34.34 -12.07
C SER A 801 -2.43 34.27 -11.11
N PRO A 802 -3.66 34.37 -11.66
CA PRO A 802 -4.86 34.81 -10.95
C PRO A 802 -5.82 33.67 -10.58
N ALA A 803 -6.71 33.98 -9.63
CA ALA A 803 -7.78 33.13 -9.11
C ALA A 803 -8.99 33.03 -10.07
N VAL A 804 -9.71 31.90 -10.04
CA VAL A 804 -11.05 31.73 -10.62
C VAL A 804 -12.03 31.36 -9.52
N GLU A 805 -13.06 32.19 -9.35
CA GLU A 805 -14.20 32.00 -8.45
C GLU A 805 -15.18 30.95 -9.01
N ALA A 806 -15.68 30.07 -8.14
CA ALA A 806 -16.84 29.22 -8.39
C ALA A 806 -18.05 29.75 -7.62
N ALA A 807 -19.12 30.11 -8.34
CA ALA A 807 -20.40 30.50 -7.78
C ALA A 807 -21.41 29.35 -7.90
N VAL A 808 -22.09 29.05 -6.80
CA VAL A 808 -23.23 28.13 -6.70
C VAL A 808 -24.45 28.94 -6.25
N PRO A 809 -25.66 28.74 -6.78
CA PRO A 809 -26.88 29.17 -6.12
C PRO A 809 -27.71 28.00 -5.56
N SER A 810 -28.21 28.22 -4.35
CA SER A 810 -29.30 27.54 -3.63
C SER A 810 -30.67 27.75 -4.33
N ARG A 811 -31.79 27.05 -4.12
CA ARG A 811 -32.34 26.26 -2.99
C ARG A 811 -33.69 25.62 -3.43
N GLU A 812 -34.21 24.70 -2.60
CA GLU A 812 -35.63 24.36 -2.28
C GLU A 812 -36.12 22.91 -2.50
N GLN A 813 -36.77 22.40 -1.44
CA GLN A 813 -37.44 21.10 -1.29
C GLN A 813 -38.83 21.10 -1.95
N PRO A 814 -39.45 19.92 -2.15
CA PRO A 814 -40.51 19.54 -1.21
C PRO A 814 -40.61 18.03 -0.87
N GLU A 815 -41.43 17.78 0.16
CA GLU A 815 -41.82 16.53 0.80
C GLU A 815 -42.55 15.50 -0.10
N GLY A 816 -42.50 14.22 0.31
CA GLY A 816 -43.51 13.22 -0.10
C GLY A 816 -42.99 11.78 -0.10
N ALA A 817 -43.17 11.06 1.02
CA ALA A 817 -43.02 9.59 1.07
C ALA A 817 -44.32 8.90 0.65
N PRO A 818 -44.23 7.68 0.08
CA PRO A 818 -44.86 6.57 0.79
C PRO A 818 -43.99 5.31 0.84
N GLU A 819 -44.15 4.59 1.95
CA GLU A 819 -43.70 3.21 2.12
C GLU A 819 -44.40 2.30 1.12
N ASP A 820 -43.64 1.42 0.45
CA ASP A 820 -44.22 0.24 -0.18
C ASP A 820 -43.36 -1.01 0.06
N ARG A 821 -43.95 -1.96 0.78
CA ARG A 821 -43.42 -3.28 1.10
C ARG A 821 -43.54 -4.16 -0.14
N ARG A 822 -42.46 -4.33 -0.90
CA ARG A 822 -42.44 -5.29 -2.01
C ARG A 822 -42.31 -6.73 -1.51
N ARG A 823 -43.46 -7.43 -1.52
CA ARG A 823 -43.55 -8.89 -1.57
C ARG A 823 -42.92 -9.38 -2.87
N TYR A 824 -42.14 -10.46 -2.77
CA TYR A 824 -41.69 -11.26 -3.90
C TYR A 824 -42.91 -11.82 -4.66
N SER A 825 -43.11 -11.39 -5.90
CA SER A 825 -44.02 -12.08 -6.84
C SER A 825 -43.58 -11.84 -8.28
N GLY A 826 -43.35 -12.93 -9.00
CA GLY A 826 -43.29 -12.95 -10.47
C GLY A 826 -41.89 -12.81 -11.07
N ILE A 827 -41.07 -13.86 -10.99
CA ILE A 827 -39.99 -14.06 -11.97
C ILE A 827 -40.51 -15.13 -12.94
N GLU A 828 -40.93 -14.71 -14.13
CA GLU A 828 -41.07 -15.65 -15.25
C GLU A 828 -39.67 -16.19 -15.60
N PRO A 829 -39.50 -17.50 -15.84
CA PRO A 829 -38.19 -18.06 -16.18
C PRO A 829 -37.72 -17.52 -17.54
N ALA A 830 -36.68 -16.70 -17.52
CA ALA A 830 -35.98 -16.17 -18.69
C ALA A 830 -35.08 -17.24 -19.33
N LEU A 831 -35.67 -18.32 -19.85
CA LEU A 831 -34.91 -19.35 -20.55
C LEU A 831 -35.38 -19.46 -21.98
N SER A 832 -34.43 -19.31 -22.91
CA SER A 832 -34.68 -19.58 -24.32
C SER A 832 -35.01 -21.08 -24.51
N ALA A 833 -35.88 -21.40 -25.46
CA ALA A 833 -36.26 -22.78 -25.77
C ALA A 833 -35.06 -23.69 -26.10
N THR A 834 -33.94 -23.10 -26.54
CA THR A 834 -32.67 -23.78 -26.80
C THR A 834 -32.02 -24.34 -25.54
N ILE A 835 -32.09 -23.62 -24.41
CA ILE A 835 -31.51 -24.05 -23.11
C ILE A 835 -32.34 -25.19 -22.52
N THR A 836 -33.67 -25.09 -22.58
CA THR A 836 -34.60 -26.13 -22.14
C THR A 836 -34.38 -27.46 -22.87
N ARG A 837 -34.00 -27.40 -24.16
CA ARG A 837 -33.73 -28.57 -25.00
C ARG A 837 -32.35 -29.20 -24.76
N LYS A 838 -31.36 -28.44 -24.29
CA LYS A 838 -30.05 -28.99 -23.89
C LYS A 838 -30.17 -29.76 -22.56
N LEU A 839 -30.98 -29.27 -21.62
CA LEU A 839 -31.15 -29.89 -20.29
C LEU A 839 -31.79 -31.29 -20.35
N SER A 840 -32.55 -31.64 -21.39
CA SER A 840 -33.17 -32.96 -21.55
C SER A 840 -32.22 -34.05 -22.08
N HIS A 841 -30.98 -33.72 -22.43
CA HIS A 841 -30.03 -34.63 -23.07
C HIS A 841 -28.66 -34.74 -22.37
N VAL A 842 -28.47 -34.08 -21.22
CA VAL A 842 -27.23 -34.20 -20.45
C VAL A 842 -27.39 -35.33 -19.43
N ILE A 843 -26.86 -36.51 -19.77
CA ILE A 843 -26.48 -37.52 -18.78
C ILE A 843 -25.15 -37.03 -18.19
N PRO A 844 -24.99 -36.90 -16.86
CA PRO A 844 -23.72 -36.53 -16.26
C PRO A 844 -22.66 -37.56 -16.64
N ALA A 845 -21.65 -37.15 -17.40
CA ALA A 845 -20.38 -37.86 -17.40
C ALA A 845 -19.66 -37.40 -16.13
N ASN A 846 -19.30 -38.36 -15.28
CA ASN A 846 -18.55 -38.25 -14.02
C ASN A 846 -19.41 -38.30 -12.73
N LEU A 847 -19.81 -39.53 -12.38
CA LEU A 847 -19.45 -40.11 -11.07
C LEU A 847 -18.08 -40.75 -11.20
#